data_AF-A0A2E9T7W8-F1
#
_entry.id   AF-A0A2E9T7W8-F1
#
_cell.length_a   1.000
_cell.length_b   1.000
_cell.length_c   1.000
_cell.angle_alpha   90.00
_cell.angle_beta   90.00
_cell.angle_gamma   90.00
#
_symmetry.space_group_name_H-M   'P 1'
#
loop_
_entity.id
_entity.type
_entity.pdbx_description
1 polymer ?
#
loop_
_entity_poly.entity_id
_entity_poly.type
_entity_poly.pdbx_seq_one_letter_code
_entity_poly.pdbx_strand_id
1 'polypeptide(L)'
;MNKTVLFLISLIYLTSETSFAQCEADHIVILNNFEFVPSELVIVPGESVAFINIEGIHNLNGINNSVTGDYFNNPEDYFLEDFTGTPEGFCMGIIEFDTPGIYNFDSSYGFDAQSGMSLTINSDAFVLEDLFAEVDALDSISIWQSQYAFQAYTSSYLNGDGPYTIFVPNDDAVADILNVLTIGQFVIFDLPNFAEIMEYHIAEGLYFEDDLYDGLMLTSAQGQELTITENESGFFVDNAQIVNSNYTAYNGVIHVIDQCLAPSNSPEATVMQIITDSPNHEIFEEAILALGLDDELSSLVILDNDGSGIPDGPGPWTIFAPTDEAFELFVEEMGWTVYDLIQSQFLSNIINQHIVNGCVDDYNFPYEIDEYCYDGYSEPLLSSNLSFNIATNLDGESLQFIVNENSISVVGQENTVEIIVTDLFAYNGVIHVIDAVITPKFEEIQAGSCDLWTLELTCSIEEGWSGDALGIVINNTLLETITVSEGSQEFIYQFGVDHNDIVDLLYFANGPSGSYNSYKLTDGEGQVIVQWTGNSNNSPTGYSGIYACEPYDPNICEKITVELMNEFGYGWPYSSLDVYRNGSYDQSIEMPIGYSQITQINAYENDSFDFIVNTQLMFPEELGGYKIRSESGTTLVDEDNVNEAPESNNNILVCESEDNVNISEIKSEELTLVKMVDVLGRKQQEHKKGSILFYIYDNGKVEKKFNP
;
A
#
# COMPACT_ATOMS: atom_id res chain seq x y z
N MET A 1 -36.67 47.42 7.72
CA MET A 1 -38.13 47.56 7.95
C MET A 1 -38.58 46.28 8.63
N ASN A 2 -39.17 46.38 9.83
CA ASN A 2 -39.71 45.31 10.72
C ASN A 2 -38.71 44.20 11.10
N LYS A 3 -37.96 44.22 12.21
CA LYS A 3 -38.32 44.13 13.65
C LYS A 3 -39.31 43.01 14.00
N THR A 4 -38.92 42.27 15.07
CA THR A 4 -39.67 41.32 15.95
C THR A 4 -39.69 39.86 15.46
N VAL A 5 -39.52 38.80 16.27
CA VAL A 5 -39.81 38.60 17.71
C VAL A 5 -39.05 37.38 18.25
N LEU A 6 -38.46 37.50 19.44
CA LEU A 6 -38.05 36.40 20.34
C LEU A 6 -39.33 35.69 20.85
N PHE A 7 -39.53 34.40 20.60
CA PHE A 7 -40.68 33.67 21.14
C PHE A 7 -40.43 33.27 22.60
N LEU A 8 -40.61 34.24 23.50
CA LEU A 8 -40.88 33.99 24.92
C LEU A 8 -42.35 33.57 25.02
N ILE A 9 -42.61 32.28 25.25
CA ILE A 9 -43.96 31.80 25.57
C ILE A 9 -44.27 32.21 27.01
N SER A 10 -44.69 33.46 27.18
CA SER A 10 -45.34 33.92 28.39
C SER A 10 -46.79 33.42 28.37
N LEU A 11 -47.03 32.34 29.10
CA LEU A 11 -48.36 31.84 29.37
C LEU A 11 -49.00 32.77 30.44
N ILE A 12 -49.74 33.78 29.98
CA ILE A 12 -50.51 34.67 30.87
C ILE A 12 -51.66 33.86 31.49
N TYR A 13 -51.43 33.32 32.69
CA TYR A 13 -52.51 32.95 33.60
C TYR A 13 -52.96 34.20 34.35
N LEU A 14 -54.17 34.66 34.02
CA LEU A 14 -54.88 35.67 34.79
C LEU A 14 -55.38 35.01 36.08
N THR A 15 -54.58 34.99 37.14
CA THR A 15 -55.02 34.66 38.50
C THR A 15 -55.00 35.90 39.37
N SER A 16 -56.05 36.03 40.18
CA SER A 16 -56.29 37.16 41.07
C SER A 16 -55.13 37.40 42.02
N GLU A 17 -54.64 38.65 42.07
CA GLU A 17 -53.68 39.12 43.07
C GLU A 17 -54.20 38.87 44.50
N THR A 18 -53.69 37.80 45.11
CA THR A 18 -53.46 37.72 46.55
C THR A 18 -51.96 37.58 46.73
N SER A 19 -51.36 38.56 47.40
CA SER A 19 -49.92 38.71 47.58
C SER A 19 -49.23 37.46 48.14
N PHE A 20 -48.36 36.83 47.33
CA PHE A 20 -47.35 35.83 47.74
C PHE A 20 -45.93 36.43 47.73
N ALA A 21 -45.75 37.65 48.25
CA ALA A 21 -44.49 38.41 48.14
C ALA A 21 -43.28 37.84 48.95
N GLN A 22 -43.29 36.57 49.37
CA GLN A 22 -42.21 35.91 50.12
C GLN A 22 -41.66 34.64 49.47
N CYS A 23 -42.24 34.17 48.36
CA CYS A 23 -41.87 32.90 47.71
C CYS A 23 -41.87 33.03 46.17
N GLU A 24 -41.23 34.07 45.64
CA GLU A 24 -41.06 34.23 44.19
C GLU A 24 -39.83 33.44 43.73
N ALA A 25 -40.05 32.48 42.85
CA ALA A 25 -39.05 31.62 42.22
C ALA A 25 -39.50 31.35 40.77
N ASP A 26 -38.61 30.79 39.95
CA ASP A 26 -38.90 30.46 38.55
C ASP A 26 -39.99 29.39 38.44
N HIS A 27 -39.98 28.45 39.39
CA HIS A 27 -40.95 27.36 39.50
C HIS A 27 -41.56 27.26 40.90
N ILE A 28 -42.73 26.62 41.00
CA ILE A 28 -43.44 26.42 42.26
C ILE A 28 -43.84 24.94 42.40
N VAL A 29 -43.52 24.34 43.53
CA VAL A 29 -44.03 23.04 43.96
C VAL A 29 -44.94 23.23 45.17
N ILE A 30 -46.18 22.78 45.05
CA ILE A 30 -47.19 22.85 46.10
C ILE A 30 -47.20 21.55 46.89
N LEU A 31 -47.11 21.65 48.21
CA LEU A 31 -47.29 20.53 49.13
C LEU A 31 -48.72 20.55 49.67
N ASN A 32 -49.41 19.44 49.55
CA ASN A 32 -50.70 19.19 50.20
C ASN A 32 -50.71 17.77 50.80
N ASN A 33 -51.78 17.44 51.54
CA ASN A 33 -51.89 16.32 52.49
C ASN A 33 -51.03 15.05 52.27
N PHE A 34 -50.74 14.59 51.04
CA PHE A 34 -49.79 13.50 50.76
C PHE A 34 -49.08 13.61 49.39
N GLU A 35 -48.95 14.80 48.82
CA GLU A 35 -48.47 14.96 47.44
C GLU A 35 -47.68 16.25 47.22
N PHE A 36 -46.63 16.16 46.40
CA PHE A 36 -45.98 17.30 45.76
C PHE A 36 -46.63 17.55 44.39
N VAL A 37 -47.01 18.80 44.11
CA VAL A 37 -47.67 19.17 42.85
C VAL A 37 -46.89 20.30 42.16
N PRO A 38 -46.28 20.05 40.99
CA PRO A 38 -46.14 18.73 40.35
C PRO A 38 -45.20 17.80 41.15
N SER A 39 -45.34 16.48 40.95
CA SER A 39 -44.45 15.46 41.55
C SER A 39 -43.22 15.18 40.70
N GLU A 40 -43.18 15.70 39.48
CA GLU A 40 -42.05 15.67 38.56
C GLU A 40 -41.90 17.04 37.90
N LEU A 41 -40.69 17.57 37.86
CA LEU A 41 -40.39 18.88 37.28
C LEU A 41 -39.07 18.81 36.50
N VAL A 42 -39.00 19.41 35.32
CA VAL A 42 -37.76 19.61 34.56
C VAL A 42 -37.45 21.11 34.57
N ILE A 43 -36.24 21.47 34.96
CA ILE A 43 -35.73 22.83 35.06
C ILE A 43 -34.34 22.89 34.40
N VAL A 44 -33.79 24.08 34.18
CA VAL A 44 -32.38 24.25 33.78
C VAL A 44 -31.51 24.69 34.97
N PRO A 45 -30.20 24.39 34.97
CA PRO A 45 -29.28 24.87 36.00
C PRO A 45 -29.36 26.39 36.23
N GLY A 46 -29.43 26.79 37.49
CA GLY A 46 -29.60 28.17 37.94
C GLY A 46 -31.05 28.63 38.10
N GLU A 47 -32.04 27.78 37.76
CA GLU A 47 -33.44 28.07 38.07
C GLU A 47 -33.78 27.75 39.54
N SER A 48 -34.70 28.55 40.09
CA SER A 48 -35.15 28.45 41.46
C SER A 48 -36.54 27.79 41.57
N VAL A 49 -36.74 26.99 42.62
CA VAL A 49 -38.02 26.34 42.94
C VAL A 49 -38.49 26.73 44.33
N ALA A 50 -39.69 27.32 44.41
CA ALA A 50 -40.37 27.63 45.66
C ALA A 50 -41.25 26.46 46.14
N PHE A 51 -41.11 26.09 47.40
CA PHE A 51 -41.93 25.04 48.03
C PHE A 51 -43.02 25.66 48.91
N ILE A 52 -44.28 25.45 48.55
CA ILE A 52 -45.42 26.10 49.20
C ILE A 52 -46.37 25.06 49.80
N ASN A 53 -46.47 25.02 51.13
CA ASN A 53 -47.37 24.12 51.83
C ASN A 53 -48.75 24.77 52.04
N ILE A 54 -49.80 24.19 51.43
CA ILE A 54 -51.17 24.69 51.52
C ILE A 54 -52.06 23.92 52.51
N GLU A 55 -51.65 22.72 52.93
CA GLU A 55 -52.44 21.84 53.79
C GLU A 55 -51.54 20.77 54.42
N GLY A 56 -51.77 20.41 55.70
CA GLY A 56 -51.00 19.37 56.37
C GLY A 56 -49.72 19.87 57.05
N ILE A 57 -48.92 18.96 57.60
CA ILE A 57 -47.57 19.26 58.11
C ILE A 57 -46.60 18.45 57.25
N HIS A 58 -45.69 19.14 56.58
CA HIS A 58 -44.78 18.53 55.62
C HIS A 58 -43.39 19.15 55.75
N ASN A 59 -42.37 18.37 55.42
CA ASN A 59 -41.01 18.83 55.24
C ASN A 59 -40.54 18.52 53.80
N LEU A 60 -39.34 18.97 53.43
CA LEU A 60 -38.69 18.59 52.18
C LEU A 60 -37.39 17.87 52.52
N ASN A 61 -37.31 16.57 52.26
CA ASN A 61 -36.15 15.75 52.56
C ASN A 61 -35.51 15.22 51.28
N GLY A 62 -34.34 15.76 50.93
CA GLY A 62 -33.53 15.33 49.79
C GLY A 62 -32.30 14.51 50.17
N ILE A 63 -32.16 14.03 51.42
CA ILE A 63 -30.94 13.36 51.89
C ILE A 63 -31.05 11.84 51.70
N ASN A 64 -32.06 11.22 52.31
CA ASN A 64 -32.27 9.78 52.26
C ASN A 64 -33.75 9.45 52.07
N ASN A 65 -34.02 8.37 51.35
CA ASN A 65 -35.37 7.85 51.16
C ASN A 65 -35.94 7.41 52.51
N SER A 66 -37.06 8.01 52.90
CA SER A 66 -37.72 7.79 54.19
C SER A 66 -38.44 6.44 54.28
N VAL A 67 -38.61 5.74 53.16
CA VAL A 67 -39.20 4.39 53.10
C VAL A 67 -38.13 3.31 53.18
N THR A 68 -37.05 3.44 52.39
CA THR A 68 -36.00 2.40 52.31
C THR A 68 -34.84 2.63 53.28
N GLY A 69 -34.54 3.89 53.60
CA GLY A 69 -33.38 4.31 54.40
C GLY A 69 -32.10 4.54 53.59
N ASP A 70 -32.12 4.33 52.28
CA ASP A 70 -30.98 4.56 51.39
C ASP A 70 -30.82 6.05 51.07
N TYR A 71 -29.61 6.51 50.79
CA TYR A 71 -29.37 7.89 50.32
C TYR A 71 -29.96 8.11 48.94
N PHE A 72 -30.49 9.31 48.69
CA PHE A 72 -30.96 9.70 47.36
C PHE A 72 -29.81 9.94 46.37
N ASN A 73 -28.61 10.30 46.87
CA ASN A 73 -27.44 10.67 46.07
C ASN A 73 -27.77 11.80 45.09
N ASN A 74 -28.51 12.81 45.55
CA ASN A 74 -28.73 14.02 44.78
C ASN A 74 -27.40 14.73 44.53
N PRO A 75 -27.29 15.54 43.45
CA PRO A 75 -26.09 16.34 43.21
C PRO A 75 -25.73 17.23 44.42
N GLU A 76 -26.75 17.76 45.09
CA GLU A 76 -26.64 18.46 46.37
C GLU A 76 -27.76 18.05 47.34
N ASP A 77 -27.41 17.92 48.62
CA ASP A 77 -28.34 17.56 49.69
C ASP A 77 -29.11 18.80 50.19
N TYR A 78 -30.43 18.77 50.05
CA TYR A 78 -31.31 19.82 50.59
C TYR A 78 -32.29 19.27 51.62
N PHE A 79 -32.53 20.05 52.66
CA PHE A 79 -33.53 19.75 53.69
C PHE A 79 -34.23 21.04 54.15
N LEU A 80 -35.55 21.07 54.04
CA LEU A 80 -36.40 22.09 54.66
C LEU A 80 -37.16 21.45 55.82
N GLU A 81 -37.11 22.09 56.99
CA GLU A 81 -37.79 21.63 58.22
C GLU A 81 -39.32 21.47 58.04
N ASP A 82 -39.99 20.84 59.01
CA ASP A 82 -41.45 20.67 58.96
C ASP A 82 -42.21 21.97 59.21
N PHE A 83 -43.17 22.25 58.33
CA PHE A 83 -44.05 23.41 58.44
C PHE A 83 -45.51 23.02 58.30
N THR A 84 -46.39 23.70 59.03
CA THR A 84 -47.85 23.55 58.89
C THR A 84 -48.35 24.42 57.75
N GLY A 85 -49.02 23.81 56.78
CA GLY A 85 -49.65 24.50 55.66
C GLY A 85 -50.82 25.37 56.08
N THR A 86 -51.11 26.39 55.27
CA THR A 86 -52.27 27.28 55.44
C THR A 86 -53.06 27.34 54.13
N PRO A 87 -54.38 27.55 54.15
CA PRO A 87 -55.16 27.71 52.91
C PRO A 87 -54.66 28.84 52.01
N GLU A 88 -54.00 29.84 52.60
CA GLU A 88 -53.34 30.94 51.90
C GLU A 88 -51.93 30.59 51.38
N GLY A 89 -51.41 29.39 51.64
CA GLY A 89 -50.07 28.90 51.26
C GLY A 89 -48.96 29.40 52.19
N PHE A 90 -48.21 28.48 52.78
CA PHE A 90 -47.03 28.75 53.60
C PHE A 90 -45.75 28.48 52.79
N CYS A 91 -44.92 29.50 52.57
CA CYS A 91 -43.62 29.36 51.92
C CYS A 91 -42.64 28.61 52.83
N MET A 92 -42.25 27.39 52.46
CA MET A 92 -41.28 26.58 53.20
C MET A 92 -39.85 27.02 52.91
N GLY A 93 -39.59 27.49 51.68
CA GLY A 93 -38.27 27.93 51.23
C GLY A 93 -38.21 27.99 49.70
N ILE A 94 -37.10 28.56 49.21
CA ILE A 94 -36.71 28.56 47.80
C ILE A 94 -35.37 27.87 47.72
N ILE A 95 -35.21 26.96 46.75
CA ILE A 95 -33.94 26.30 46.44
C ILE A 95 -33.56 26.68 45.02
N GLU A 96 -32.32 27.09 44.81
CA GLU A 96 -31.71 27.34 43.50
C GLU A 96 -30.92 26.08 43.11
N PHE A 97 -31.14 25.58 41.89
CA PHE A 97 -30.55 24.32 41.43
C PHE A 97 -29.42 24.62 40.45
N ASP A 98 -28.24 24.96 40.96
CA ASP A 98 -27.08 25.34 40.12
C ASP A 98 -26.37 24.14 39.48
N THR A 99 -26.47 22.96 40.09
CA THR A 99 -25.80 21.75 39.61
C THR A 99 -26.80 20.88 38.83
N PRO A 100 -26.51 20.46 37.59
CA PRO A 100 -27.40 19.57 36.83
C PRO A 100 -27.51 18.19 37.47
N GLY A 101 -28.61 17.50 37.15
CA GLY A 101 -28.87 16.14 37.59
C GLY A 101 -30.25 15.95 38.20
N ILE A 102 -30.49 14.73 38.68
CA ILE A 102 -31.77 14.31 39.24
C ILE A 102 -31.77 14.51 40.75
N TYR A 103 -32.66 15.36 41.23
CA TYR A 103 -32.92 15.60 42.64
C TYR A 103 -34.20 14.90 43.06
N ASN A 104 -34.09 13.97 44.00
CA ASN A 104 -35.21 13.24 44.57
C ASN A 104 -35.49 13.72 45.99
N PHE A 105 -36.77 13.90 46.29
CA PHE A 105 -37.26 14.35 47.58
C PHE A 105 -38.42 13.50 48.05
N ASP A 106 -38.57 13.39 49.36
CA ASP A 106 -39.82 12.98 50.01
C ASP A 106 -40.19 13.89 51.18
N SER A 107 -41.39 13.70 51.74
CA SER A 107 -41.70 14.20 53.08
C SER A 107 -41.42 13.09 54.09
N SER A 108 -40.40 13.30 54.93
CA SER A 108 -40.05 12.39 56.02
C SER A 108 -40.94 12.57 57.25
N TYR A 109 -41.90 13.50 57.18
CA TYR A 109 -42.89 13.70 58.24
C TYR A 109 -43.91 12.56 58.28
N GLY A 110 -44.07 11.95 59.46
CA GLY A 110 -45.13 10.98 59.72
C GLY A 110 -45.13 9.77 58.79
N PHE A 111 -46.20 9.62 58.01
CA PHE A 111 -46.39 8.53 57.05
C PHE A 111 -46.43 9.03 55.60
N ASP A 112 -45.95 10.24 55.33
CA ASP A 112 -46.13 10.92 54.05
C ASP A 112 -45.38 10.19 52.93
N ALA A 113 -44.09 9.91 53.11
CA ALA A 113 -43.30 9.13 52.16
C ALA A 113 -43.89 7.72 51.93
N GLN A 114 -44.36 7.03 52.97
CA GLN A 114 -45.02 5.71 52.81
C GLN A 114 -46.36 5.82 52.06
N SER A 115 -46.96 7.01 52.03
CA SER A 115 -48.18 7.30 51.28
C SER A 115 -47.90 7.75 49.84
N GLY A 116 -46.63 7.82 49.43
CA GLY A 116 -46.21 8.16 48.07
C GLY A 116 -45.90 9.65 47.87
N MET A 117 -45.73 10.43 48.94
CA MET A 117 -45.33 11.83 48.85
C MET A 117 -43.85 11.93 48.48
N SER A 118 -43.56 11.85 47.18
CA SER A 118 -42.23 11.98 46.58
C SER A 118 -42.23 12.96 45.42
N LEU A 119 -41.08 13.59 45.19
CA LEU A 119 -40.85 14.56 44.12
C LEU A 119 -39.53 14.25 43.43
N THR A 120 -39.52 14.35 42.10
CA THR A 120 -38.31 14.32 41.30
C THR A 120 -38.17 15.64 40.53
N ILE A 121 -37.05 16.32 40.68
CA ILE A 121 -36.67 17.49 39.90
C ILE A 121 -35.47 17.12 39.04
N ASN A 122 -35.59 17.21 37.72
CA ASN A 122 -34.47 17.04 36.79
C ASN A 122 -33.94 18.43 36.39
N SER A 123 -32.75 18.79 36.86
CA SER A 123 -32.04 19.99 36.38
C SER A 123 -31.23 19.60 35.15
N ASP A 124 -31.77 19.91 33.97
CA ASP A 124 -31.28 19.49 32.67
C ASP A 124 -30.44 20.63 32.04
N ALA A 125 -29.13 20.41 31.92
CA ALA A 125 -28.22 21.43 31.40
C ALA A 125 -28.30 21.53 29.87
N PHE A 126 -28.23 22.75 29.34
CA PHE A 126 -27.98 22.98 27.92
C PHE A 126 -26.51 22.68 27.61
N VAL A 127 -26.23 21.53 27.02
CA VAL A 127 -24.87 21.01 26.77
C VAL A 127 -24.42 21.21 25.32
N LEU A 128 -23.16 20.87 25.02
CA LEU A 128 -22.58 20.96 23.67
C LEU A 128 -23.40 20.18 22.63
N GLU A 129 -24.01 19.05 23.00
CA GLU A 129 -24.93 18.29 22.14
C GLU A 129 -26.13 19.15 21.70
N ASP A 130 -26.76 19.88 22.63
CA ASP A 130 -27.87 20.78 22.33
C ASP A 130 -27.40 21.97 21.49
N LEU A 131 -26.22 22.50 21.81
CA LEU A 131 -25.62 23.64 21.14
C LEU A 131 -25.35 23.34 19.66
N PHE A 132 -24.88 22.15 19.31
CA PHE A 132 -24.67 21.75 17.91
C PHE A 132 -25.95 21.88 17.08
N ALA A 133 -27.09 21.45 17.62
CA ALA A 133 -28.39 21.57 16.94
C ALA A 133 -28.86 23.03 16.80
N GLU A 134 -28.47 23.92 17.71
CA GLU A 134 -28.79 25.34 17.62
C GLU A 134 -27.88 26.09 16.65
N VAL A 135 -26.57 25.78 16.65
CA VAL A 135 -25.58 26.44 15.76
C VAL A 135 -25.86 26.13 14.30
N ASP A 136 -26.16 24.87 13.95
CA ASP A 136 -26.53 24.49 12.58
C ASP A 136 -27.82 25.15 12.09
N ALA A 137 -28.75 25.44 13.02
CA ALA A 137 -29.99 26.15 12.68
C ALA A 137 -29.79 27.64 12.36
N LEU A 138 -28.57 28.17 12.51
CA LEU A 138 -28.24 29.54 12.12
C LEU A 138 -27.98 29.59 10.61
N ASP A 139 -28.92 30.16 9.83
CA ASP A 139 -28.84 30.35 8.35
C ASP A 139 -27.51 30.96 7.81
N SER A 140 -26.63 31.49 8.68
CA SER A 140 -25.36 32.12 8.32
C SER A 140 -24.11 31.26 8.55
N ILE A 141 -24.24 30.08 9.16
CA ILE A 141 -23.13 29.18 9.50
C ILE A 141 -23.58 27.77 9.14
N SER A 142 -22.79 27.08 8.34
CA SER A 142 -23.10 25.72 7.91
C SER A 142 -22.00 24.80 8.43
N ILE A 143 -22.39 23.90 9.33
CA ILE A 143 -21.50 22.94 10.02
C ILE A 143 -22.17 21.55 10.06
N TRP A 144 -23.10 21.27 9.15
CA TRP A 144 -23.98 20.10 9.24
C TRP A 144 -23.17 18.79 9.21
N GLN A 145 -22.18 18.72 8.33
CA GLN A 145 -21.28 17.56 8.22
C GLN A 145 -20.48 17.36 9.51
N SER A 146 -19.93 18.45 10.05
CA SER A 146 -19.14 18.41 11.29
C SER A 146 -20.01 18.05 12.49
N GLN A 147 -21.21 18.62 12.61
CA GLN A 147 -22.17 18.25 13.64
C GLN A 147 -22.42 16.74 13.63
N TYR A 148 -22.75 16.17 12.46
CA TYR A 148 -23.01 14.75 12.33
C TYR A 148 -21.79 13.92 12.77
N ALA A 149 -20.58 14.32 12.36
CA ALA A 149 -19.33 13.66 12.75
C ALA A 149 -19.08 13.70 14.27
N PHE A 150 -19.16 14.88 14.90
CA PHE A 150 -18.94 15.00 16.34
C PHE A 150 -19.98 14.21 17.15
N GLN A 151 -21.26 14.24 16.74
CA GLN A 151 -22.32 13.47 17.40
C GLN A 151 -22.09 11.96 17.30
N ALA A 152 -21.62 11.48 16.15
CA ALA A 152 -21.38 10.04 15.94
C ALA A 152 -20.13 9.53 16.67
N TYR A 153 -19.03 10.30 16.65
CA TYR A 153 -17.70 9.81 17.08
C TYR A 153 -17.23 10.35 18.43
N THR A 154 -17.79 11.47 18.91
CA THR A 154 -17.30 12.17 20.12
C THR A 154 -18.40 12.47 21.14
N SER A 155 -19.53 11.74 21.08
CA SER A 155 -20.71 11.97 21.95
C SER A 155 -20.41 12.03 23.45
N SER A 156 -19.36 11.34 23.92
CA SER A 156 -18.88 11.40 25.31
C SER A 156 -18.37 12.78 25.72
N TYR A 157 -17.81 13.55 24.79
CA TYR A 157 -17.39 14.92 25.03
C TYR A 157 -18.59 15.88 24.97
N LEU A 158 -19.55 15.62 24.07
CA LEU A 158 -20.72 16.48 23.89
C LEU A 158 -21.69 16.45 25.08
N ASN A 159 -21.83 15.27 25.70
CA ASN A 159 -22.76 15.04 26.82
C ASN A 159 -22.03 14.85 28.17
N GLY A 160 -20.70 14.82 28.17
CA GLY A 160 -19.89 14.60 29.37
C GLY A 160 -19.80 15.84 30.26
N ASP A 161 -19.18 15.67 31.43
CA ASP A 161 -19.13 16.70 32.47
C ASP A 161 -18.27 17.94 32.12
N GLY A 162 -17.42 17.84 31.09
CA GLY A 162 -16.62 18.97 30.57
C GLY A 162 -15.72 19.66 31.61
N PRO A 163 -15.21 20.88 31.32
CA PRO A 163 -15.48 21.66 30.12
C PRO A 163 -14.59 21.29 28.92
N TYR A 164 -15.15 21.41 27.71
CA TYR A 164 -14.41 21.21 26.46
C TYR A 164 -14.52 22.44 25.54
N THR A 165 -13.49 22.68 24.75
CA THR A 165 -13.49 23.67 23.66
C THR A 165 -13.40 22.91 22.35
N ILE A 166 -14.42 23.01 21.49
CA ILE A 166 -14.47 22.28 20.22
C ILE A 166 -14.26 23.26 19.07
N PHE A 167 -13.24 22.99 18.26
CA PHE A 167 -12.98 23.70 17.01
C PHE A 167 -13.69 22.96 15.87
N VAL A 168 -14.79 23.52 15.36
CA VAL A 168 -15.69 22.86 14.41
C VAL A 168 -15.42 23.36 12.99
N PRO A 169 -14.96 22.51 12.05
CA PRO A 169 -14.82 22.91 10.66
C PRO A 169 -16.17 23.28 10.05
N ASN A 170 -16.21 24.34 9.25
CA ASN A 170 -17.39 24.67 8.46
C ASN A 170 -17.53 23.74 7.24
N ASP A 171 -18.69 23.76 6.59
CA ASP A 171 -18.97 22.85 5.47
C ASP A 171 -18.05 23.06 4.27
N ASP A 172 -17.53 24.28 4.06
CA ASP A 172 -16.56 24.58 3.00
C ASP A 172 -15.22 23.88 3.29
N ALA A 173 -14.74 23.92 4.54
CA ALA A 173 -13.55 23.21 5.01
C ALA A 173 -13.65 21.69 4.78
N VAL A 174 -14.82 21.13 5.10
CA VAL A 174 -15.09 19.70 4.87
C VAL A 174 -15.13 19.39 3.38
N ALA A 175 -15.76 20.25 2.56
CA ALA A 175 -15.81 20.08 1.12
C ALA A 175 -14.43 20.11 0.46
N ASP A 176 -13.52 20.97 0.94
CA ASP A 176 -12.14 21.03 0.44
C ASP A 176 -11.41 19.70 0.67
N ILE A 177 -11.51 19.11 1.87
CA ILE A 177 -10.92 17.79 2.15
C ILE A 177 -11.55 16.69 1.30
N LEU A 178 -12.88 16.67 1.15
CA LEU A 178 -13.56 15.68 0.30
C LEU A 178 -13.09 15.76 -1.17
N ASN A 179 -12.83 16.97 -1.67
CA ASN A 179 -12.31 17.19 -3.03
C ASN A 179 -10.87 16.71 -3.17
N VAL A 180 -10.00 17.00 -2.18
CA VAL A 180 -8.61 16.51 -2.16
C VAL A 180 -8.57 14.99 -2.17
N LEU A 181 -9.45 14.36 -1.40
CA LEU A 181 -9.56 12.92 -1.28
C LEU A 181 -10.34 12.26 -2.43
N THR A 182 -11.00 13.05 -3.29
CA THR A 182 -11.90 12.56 -4.35
C THR A 182 -12.97 11.58 -3.84
N ILE A 183 -13.50 11.82 -2.64
CA ILE A 183 -14.49 10.94 -2.00
C ILE A 183 -15.86 11.59 -1.81
N GLY A 184 -16.87 10.73 -1.69
CA GLY A 184 -18.20 11.15 -1.27
C GLY A 184 -18.26 11.49 0.22
N GLN A 185 -19.23 12.34 0.59
CA GLN A 185 -19.40 12.88 1.95
C GLN A 185 -19.49 11.84 3.08
N PHE A 186 -19.87 10.59 2.78
CA PHE A 186 -20.00 9.53 3.79
C PHE A 186 -18.77 8.63 3.88
N VAL A 187 -17.90 8.64 2.86
CA VAL A 187 -16.70 7.81 2.83
C VAL A 187 -15.62 8.38 3.76
N ILE A 188 -15.67 9.67 4.07
CA ILE A 188 -14.72 10.31 4.99
C ILE A 188 -14.76 9.71 6.41
N PHE A 189 -15.89 9.13 6.79
CA PHE A 189 -16.08 8.46 8.08
C PHE A 189 -15.30 7.15 8.21
N ASP A 190 -14.82 6.62 7.08
CA ASP A 190 -14.03 5.40 6.98
C ASP A 190 -12.52 5.71 6.96
N LEU A 191 -12.11 6.98 7.09
CA LEU A 191 -10.69 7.33 7.16
C LEU A 191 -10.01 6.62 8.35
N PRO A 192 -8.77 6.14 8.17
CA PRO A 192 -8.01 5.59 9.28
C PRO A 192 -7.84 6.66 10.37
N ASN A 193 -7.97 6.24 11.63
CA ASN A 193 -7.88 7.10 12.80
C ASN A 193 -8.89 8.25 12.81
N PHE A 194 -10.03 8.13 12.11
CA PHE A 194 -11.04 9.19 12.06
C PHE A 194 -11.50 9.66 13.45
N ALA A 195 -11.67 8.73 14.40
CA ALA A 195 -11.99 9.08 15.78
C ALA A 195 -10.90 9.96 16.43
N GLU A 196 -9.62 9.65 16.23
CA GLU A 196 -8.50 10.45 16.74
C GLU A 196 -8.43 11.82 16.06
N ILE A 197 -8.71 11.89 14.75
CA ILE A 197 -8.83 13.15 14.02
C ILE A 197 -9.94 14.01 14.63
N MET A 198 -11.09 13.42 14.95
CA MET A 198 -12.18 14.14 15.61
C MET A 198 -11.80 14.61 17.02
N GLU A 199 -11.09 13.79 17.79
CA GLU A 199 -10.58 14.17 19.13
C GLU A 199 -9.53 15.27 19.07
N TYR A 200 -8.78 15.39 17.97
CA TYR A 200 -7.80 16.47 17.79
C TYR A 200 -8.46 17.85 17.71
N HIS A 201 -9.71 17.92 17.27
CA HIS A 201 -10.47 19.17 17.24
C HIS A 201 -11.00 19.62 18.62
N ILE A 202 -10.83 18.81 19.66
CA ILE A 202 -11.36 19.05 20.99
C ILE A 202 -10.21 19.39 21.92
N ALA A 203 -10.18 20.58 22.52
CA ALA A 203 -9.27 20.93 23.59
C ALA A 203 -9.90 20.70 24.96
N GLU A 204 -9.14 20.12 25.89
CA GLU A 204 -9.55 20.00 27.30
C GLU A 204 -9.51 21.37 27.98
N GLY A 205 -10.66 21.83 28.49
CA GLY A 205 -10.80 23.13 29.13
C GLY A 205 -11.77 24.07 28.41
N LEU A 206 -12.06 25.19 29.07
CA LEU A 206 -12.95 26.23 28.57
C LEU A 206 -12.11 27.44 28.13
N TYR A 207 -11.99 27.64 26.82
CA TYR A 207 -11.24 28.75 26.23
C TYR A 207 -12.15 29.58 25.34
N PHE A 208 -12.56 30.75 25.83
CA PHE A 208 -13.26 31.74 25.02
C PHE A 208 -12.27 32.48 24.11
N GLU A 209 -12.77 33.20 23.11
CA GLU A 209 -11.94 34.04 22.25
C GLU A 209 -11.10 35.05 23.05
N ASP A 210 -11.63 35.59 24.15
CA ASP A 210 -10.92 36.50 25.05
C ASP A 210 -9.77 35.84 25.84
N ASP A 211 -9.75 34.50 25.92
CA ASP A 211 -8.69 33.72 26.54
C ASP A 211 -7.58 33.34 25.54
N LEU A 212 -7.84 33.50 24.23
CA LEU A 212 -6.89 33.19 23.16
C LEU A 212 -5.82 34.30 23.03
N TYR A 213 -4.59 33.90 22.78
CA TYR A 213 -3.48 34.81 22.50
C TYR A 213 -2.43 34.13 21.62
N ASP A 214 -1.67 34.93 20.88
CA ASP A 214 -0.60 34.45 20.01
C ASP A 214 0.43 33.58 20.78
N GLY A 215 0.62 32.35 20.31
CA GLY A 215 1.51 31.35 20.91
C GLY A 215 0.92 30.54 22.07
N LEU A 216 -0.38 30.64 22.34
CA LEU A 216 -1.07 29.73 23.26
C LEU A 216 -1.07 28.31 22.70
N MET A 217 -0.73 27.32 23.53
CA MET A 217 -0.80 25.90 23.21
C MET A 217 -1.93 25.26 24.01
N LEU A 218 -2.80 24.50 23.35
CA LEU A 218 -3.91 23.79 23.97
C LEU A 218 -3.74 22.28 23.77
N THR A 219 -3.75 21.49 24.83
CA THR A 219 -3.74 20.03 24.71
C THR A 219 -5.09 19.53 24.18
N SER A 220 -5.08 18.89 23.02
CA SER A 220 -6.26 18.23 22.45
C SER A 220 -6.62 16.95 23.20
N ALA A 221 -7.85 16.47 23.03
CA ALA A 221 -8.32 15.19 23.59
C ALA A 221 -7.55 14.00 22.98
N GLN A 222 -7.06 14.13 21.74
CA GLN A 222 -6.13 13.17 21.12
C GLN A 222 -4.76 13.14 21.82
N GLY A 223 -4.38 14.23 22.49
CA GLY A 223 -3.18 14.36 23.31
C GLY A 223 -2.07 15.20 22.68
N GLN A 224 -2.15 15.51 21.38
CA GLN A 224 -1.26 16.49 20.73
C GLN A 224 -1.68 17.93 21.02
N GLU A 225 -0.74 18.86 20.89
CA GLU A 225 -0.98 20.28 21.14
C GLU A 225 -1.54 20.97 19.88
N LEU A 226 -2.53 21.84 20.10
CA LEU A 226 -3.08 22.79 19.15
C LEU A 226 -2.42 24.15 19.36
N THR A 227 -1.90 24.76 18.30
CA THR A 227 -1.22 26.06 18.37
C THR A 227 -2.13 27.20 17.98
N ILE A 228 -2.33 28.15 18.88
CA ILE A 228 -3.05 29.39 18.60
C ILE A 228 -2.09 30.46 18.08
N THR A 229 -2.42 31.08 16.95
CA THR A 229 -1.71 32.25 16.41
C THR A 229 -2.66 33.41 16.15
N GLU A 230 -2.14 34.64 16.15
CA GLU A 230 -2.93 35.85 15.88
C GLU A 230 -2.32 36.67 14.74
N ASN A 231 -3.14 37.07 13.76
CA ASN A 231 -2.74 38.00 12.71
C ASN A 231 -3.81 39.09 12.47
N GLU A 232 -3.62 39.91 11.43
CA GLU A 232 -4.56 41.02 11.13
C GLU A 232 -6.01 40.55 10.85
N SER A 233 -6.20 39.28 10.50
CA SER A 233 -7.50 38.65 10.19
C SER A 233 -8.17 37.99 11.40
N GLY A 234 -7.47 37.85 12.54
CA GLY A 234 -7.99 37.22 13.76
C GLY A 234 -7.13 36.07 14.29
N PHE A 235 -7.76 35.18 15.05
CA PHE A 235 -7.13 33.99 15.63
C PHE A 235 -7.18 32.79 14.70
N PHE A 236 -6.16 31.95 14.80
CA PHE A 236 -6.01 30.71 14.05
C PHE A 236 -5.62 29.58 15.01
N VAL A 237 -6.10 28.37 14.74
CA VAL A 237 -5.68 27.12 15.39
C VAL A 237 -5.01 26.24 14.33
N ASP A 238 -3.72 25.94 14.49
CA ASP A 238 -2.90 25.19 13.52
C ASP A 238 -3.09 25.61 12.05
N ASN A 239 -3.17 26.93 11.83
CA ASN A 239 -3.42 27.60 10.54
C ASN A 239 -4.88 27.62 10.03
N ALA A 240 -5.82 26.99 10.73
CA ALA A 240 -7.25 27.14 10.48
C ALA A 240 -7.75 28.43 11.13
N GLN A 241 -8.36 29.33 10.36
CA GLN A 241 -8.90 30.59 10.88
C GLN A 241 -10.15 30.31 11.72
N ILE A 242 -10.25 30.91 12.91
CA ILE A 242 -11.50 30.95 13.67
C ILE A 242 -12.42 32.00 13.03
N VAL A 243 -13.45 31.56 12.31
CA VAL A 243 -14.38 32.42 11.56
C VAL A 243 -15.58 32.84 12.38
N ASN A 244 -15.99 32.03 13.36
CA ASN A 244 -17.00 32.38 14.36
C ASN A 244 -16.61 31.80 15.71
N SER A 245 -16.83 32.54 16.79
CA SER A 245 -16.35 32.19 18.13
C SER A 245 -17.45 32.29 19.18
N ASN A 246 -17.20 31.67 20.34
CA ASN A 246 -17.96 31.83 21.57
C ASN A 246 -19.43 31.35 21.51
N TYR A 247 -19.68 30.22 20.87
CA TYR A 247 -20.96 29.50 21.06
C TYR A 247 -20.89 28.70 22.35
N THR A 248 -21.68 29.05 23.35
CA THR A 248 -21.48 28.56 24.73
C THR A 248 -22.54 27.56 25.16
N ALA A 249 -22.11 26.51 25.85
CA ALA A 249 -22.94 25.54 26.56
C ALA A 249 -22.47 25.38 28.01
N TYR A 250 -23.23 24.66 28.83
CA TYR A 250 -22.88 24.39 30.23
C TYR A 250 -21.53 23.65 30.36
N ASN A 251 -21.27 22.68 29.48
CA ASN A 251 -20.08 21.84 29.50
C ASN A 251 -19.04 22.23 28.43
N GLY A 252 -19.12 23.42 27.82
CA GLY A 252 -18.09 23.82 26.86
C GLY A 252 -18.40 25.02 25.96
N VAL A 253 -17.55 25.20 24.96
CA VAL A 253 -17.65 26.23 23.93
C VAL A 253 -17.31 25.68 22.54
N ILE A 254 -18.01 26.16 21.51
CA ILE A 254 -17.72 25.88 20.09
C ILE A 254 -17.13 27.13 19.44
N HIS A 255 -16.04 26.93 18.69
CA HIS A 255 -15.48 27.90 17.73
C HIS A 255 -15.50 27.28 16.34
N VAL A 256 -16.03 27.98 15.35
CA VAL A 256 -16.09 27.50 13.96
C VAL A 256 -14.82 27.91 13.23
N ILE A 257 -14.21 26.97 12.50
CA ILE A 257 -12.95 27.15 11.76
C ILE A 257 -13.13 26.90 10.25
N ASP A 258 -12.21 27.44 9.44
CA ASP A 258 -12.27 27.38 7.97
C ASP A 258 -11.45 26.25 7.32
N GLN A 259 -10.82 25.39 8.13
CA GLN A 259 -10.06 24.21 7.68
C GLN A 259 -10.27 23.06 8.67
N CYS A 260 -10.17 21.82 8.19
CA CYS A 260 -10.13 20.65 9.08
C CYS A 260 -8.74 20.56 9.75
N LEU A 261 -8.73 20.16 11.02
CA LEU A 261 -7.51 19.89 11.76
C LEU A 261 -7.15 18.40 11.65
N ALA A 262 -5.86 18.09 11.70
CA ALA A 262 -5.38 16.72 11.74
C ALA A 262 -4.13 16.62 12.64
N PRO A 263 -4.00 15.55 13.44
CA PRO A 263 -2.77 15.20 14.14
C PRO A 263 -1.56 15.17 13.20
N SER A 264 -0.36 15.43 13.73
CA SER A 264 0.87 15.44 12.91
C SER A 264 1.28 14.08 12.32
N ASN A 265 0.68 13.00 12.79
CA ASN A 265 0.84 11.64 12.29
C ASN A 265 -0.26 11.22 11.30
N SER A 266 -1.19 12.12 10.95
CA SER A 266 -2.19 11.86 9.93
C SER A 266 -1.59 12.03 8.53
N PRO A 267 -1.97 11.16 7.56
CA PRO A 267 -1.61 11.38 6.17
C PRO A 267 -2.15 12.72 5.63
N GLU A 268 -1.44 13.32 4.67
CA GLU A 268 -1.82 14.60 4.04
C GLU A 268 -2.20 14.46 2.56
N ALA A 269 -1.95 13.29 1.95
CA ALA A 269 -2.08 13.07 0.51
C ALA A 269 -2.39 11.60 0.19
N THR A 270 -2.89 11.34 -1.02
CA THR A 270 -3.01 9.97 -1.56
C THR A 270 -1.65 9.47 -2.06
N VAL A 271 -1.49 8.16 -2.29
CA VAL A 271 -0.22 7.63 -2.82
C VAL A 271 0.13 8.28 -4.16
N MET A 272 -0.86 8.49 -5.03
CA MET A 272 -0.65 9.15 -6.32
C MET A 272 -0.22 10.62 -6.15
N GLN A 273 -0.81 11.35 -5.20
CA GLN A 273 -0.45 12.74 -4.96
C GLN A 273 0.98 12.87 -4.40
N ILE A 274 1.41 11.97 -3.51
CA ILE A 274 2.80 11.94 -3.01
C ILE A 274 3.79 11.69 -4.16
N ILE A 275 3.47 10.79 -5.08
CA ILE A 275 4.30 10.52 -6.27
C ILE A 275 4.37 11.77 -7.16
N THR A 276 3.23 12.41 -7.44
CA THR A 276 3.12 13.61 -8.28
C THR A 276 3.86 14.82 -7.71
N ASP A 277 3.84 15.00 -6.39
CA ASP A 277 4.53 16.12 -5.73
C ASP A 277 6.05 15.90 -5.58
N SER A 278 6.53 14.68 -5.87
CA SER A 278 7.93 14.32 -5.72
C SER A 278 8.74 14.60 -6.99
N PRO A 279 9.75 15.49 -6.94
CA PRO A 279 10.61 15.78 -8.10
C PRO A 279 11.63 14.68 -8.46
N ASN A 280 11.64 13.56 -7.72
CA ASN A 280 12.50 12.41 -7.98
C ASN A 280 11.73 11.17 -8.49
N HIS A 281 10.45 11.33 -8.83
CA HIS A 281 9.58 10.24 -9.29
C HIS A 281 8.82 10.62 -10.58
N GLU A 282 9.36 11.55 -11.39
CA GLU A 282 8.73 12.02 -12.64
C GLU A 282 8.56 10.87 -13.65
N ILE A 283 9.52 9.94 -13.74
CA ILE A 283 9.47 8.78 -14.64
C ILE A 283 8.43 7.77 -14.17
N PHE A 284 8.36 7.53 -12.85
CA PHE A 284 7.37 6.62 -12.27
C PHE A 284 5.94 7.16 -12.43
N GLU A 285 5.75 8.47 -12.21
CA GLU A 285 4.51 9.17 -12.49
C GLU A 285 4.09 9.01 -13.97
N GLU A 286 4.98 9.29 -14.91
CA GLU A 286 4.70 9.16 -16.36
C GLU A 286 4.30 7.72 -16.72
N ALA A 287 4.95 6.72 -16.12
CA ALA A 287 4.64 5.32 -16.34
C ALA A 287 3.26 4.92 -15.78
N ILE A 288 2.91 5.38 -14.57
CA ILE A 288 1.58 5.17 -13.97
C ILE A 288 0.49 5.80 -14.84
N LEU A 289 0.70 7.04 -15.30
CA LEU A 289 -0.23 7.75 -16.19
C LEU A 289 -0.38 7.05 -17.55
N ALA A 290 0.71 6.52 -18.11
CA ALA A 290 0.68 5.77 -19.37
C ALA A 290 -0.13 4.47 -19.27
N LEU A 291 -0.20 3.86 -18.07
CA LEU A 291 -1.01 2.68 -17.79
C LEU A 291 -2.45 3.02 -17.37
N GLY A 292 -2.75 4.29 -17.07
CA GLY A 292 -4.07 4.73 -16.58
C GLY A 292 -4.39 4.23 -15.17
N LEU A 293 -3.38 4.06 -14.33
CA LEU A 293 -3.53 3.61 -12.93
C LEU A 293 -3.74 4.80 -11.95
N ASP A 294 -3.67 6.04 -12.43
CA ASP A 294 -3.74 7.27 -11.64
C ASP A 294 -5.08 7.44 -10.91
N ASP A 295 -6.20 7.14 -11.58
CA ASP A 295 -7.54 7.18 -10.96
C ASP A 295 -7.64 6.18 -9.79
N GLU A 296 -7.09 4.98 -9.98
CA GLU A 296 -7.14 3.89 -9.01
C GLU A 296 -6.22 4.15 -7.80
N LEU A 297 -5.00 4.62 -8.05
CA LEU A 297 -4.02 5.00 -7.02
C LEU A 297 -4.37 6.32 -6.30
N SER A 298 -5.32 7.09 -6.82
CA SER A 298 -5.88 8.26 -6.13
C SER A 298 -7.10 7.91 -5.29
N SER A 299 -7.72 6.75 -5.52
CA SER A 299 -8.98 6.36 -4.88
C SER A 299 -8.76 5.80 -3.48
N LEU A 300 -9.65 6.15 -2.55
CA LEU A 300 -9.73 5.54 -1.22
C LEU A 300 -10.43 4.19 -1.25
N VAL A 301 -10.09 3.35 -0.28
CA VAL A 301 -10.70 2.03 -0.07
C VAL A 301 -12.17 2.20 0.25
N ILE A 302 -13.03 1.49 -0.46
CA ILE A 302 -14.43 1.35 -0.05
C ILE A 302 -14.47 0.22 0.98
N LEU A 303 -14.65 0.57 2.25
CA LEU A 303 -14.90 -0.40 3.31
C LEU A 303 -16.34 -0.94 3.18
N ASP A 304 -16.53 -2.25 3.32
CA ASP A 304 -17.89 -2.79 3.53
C ASP A 304 -18.34 -2.46 4.96
N ASN A 305 -19.62 -2.68 5.25
CA ASN A 305 -20.26 -2.31 6.52
C ASN A 305 -19.65 -2.96 7.78
N ASP A 306 -18.76 -3.93 7.62
CA ASP A 306 -18.03 -4.59 8.71
C ASP A 306 -16.57 -4.15 8.84
N GLY A 307 -16.14 -3.14 8.08
CA GLY A 307 -14.75 -2.64 8.08
C GLY A 307 -13.80 -3.50 7.24
N SER A 308 -14.24 -4.66 6.74
CA SER A 308 -13.47 -5.39 5.74
C SER A 308 -13.68 -4.71 4.39
N GLY A 309 -12.61 -4.18 3.80
CA GLY A 309 -12.64 -3.63 2.44
C GLY A 309 -13.41 -4.54 1.47
N ILE A 310 -14.04 -3.98 0.45
CA ILE A 310 -14.64 -4.80 -0.61
C ILE A 310 -13.55 -5.73 -1.18
N PRO A 311 -13.74 -7.07 -1.18
CA PRO A 311 -12.81 -7.97 -1.84
C PRO A 311 -12.67 -7.56 -3.31
N ASP A 312 -11.44 -7.26 -3.75
CA ASP A 312 -11.09 -6.71 -5.07
C ASP A 312 -11.47 -5.21 -5.29
N GLY A 313 -11.61 -4.43 -4.21
CA GLY A 313 -11.70 -2.96 -4.27
C GLY A 313 -10.33 -2.26 -4.46
N PRO A 314 -10.31 -0.97 -4.82
CA PRO A 314 -9.07 -0.21 -4.93
C PRO A 314 -8.45 0.00 -3.55
N GLY A 315 -7.19 -0.43 -3.39
CA GLY A 315 -6.40 -0.25 -2.18
C GLY A 315 -6.86 -1.05 -0.96
N PRO A 316 -6.19 -0.89 0.19
CA PRO A 316 -5.10 0.05 0.44
C PRO A 316 -3.85 -0.32 -0.37
N TRP A 317 -3.07 0.67 -0.80
CA TRP A 317 -1.92 0.45 -1.67
C TRP A 317 -0.61 0.38 -0.89
N THR A 318 0.27 -0.55 -1.24
CA THR A 318 1.69 -0.46 -0.87
C THR A 318 2.50 -0.26 -2.14
N ILE A 319 3.20 0.87 -2.21
CA ILE A 319 3.97 1.27 -3.41
C ILE A 319 5.47 1.22 -3.10
N PHE A 320 6.23 0.48 -3.90
CA PHE A 320 7.69 0.54 -3.90
C PHE A 320 8.12 1.49 -5.01
N ALA A 321 8.20 2.79 -4.70
CA ALA A 321 8.41 3.85 -5.70
C ALA A 321 9.90 3.96 -6.10
N PRO A 322 10.29 3.59 -7.34
CA PRO A 322 11.66 3.75 -7.79
C PRO A 322 11.94 5.20 -8.16
N THR A 323 13.08 5.71 -7.71
CA THR A 323 13.53 7.04 -8.11
C THR A 323 13.79 7.15 -9.62
N ASP A 324 13.82 8.37 -10.14
CA ASP A 324 14.16 8.61 -11.56
C ASP A 324 15.56 8.05 -11.91
N GLU A 325 16.53 8.16 -11.01
CA GLU A 325 17.87 7.57 -11.17
C GLU A 325 17.81 6.04 -11.29
N ALA A 326 16.91 5.38 -10.55
CA ALA A 326 16.69 3.95 -10.63
C ALA A 326 16.21 3.52 -12.03
N PHE A 327 15.24 4.25 -12.60
CA PHE A 327 14.76 4.01 -13.95
C PHE A 327 15.81 4.29 -15.02
N GLU A 328 16.58 5.37 -14.88
CA GLU A 328 17.66 5.72 -15.82
C GLU A 328 18.73 4.61 -15.91
N LEU A 329 19.15 4.06 -14.76
CA LEU A 329 20.10 2.95 -14.71
C LEU A 329 19.52 1.68 -15.32
N PHE A 330 18.26 1.37 -15.02
CA PHE A 330 17.57 0.19 -15.55
C PHE A 330 17.49 0.22 -17.08
N VAL A 331 17.06 1.35 -17.68
CA VAL A 331 16.99 1.45 -19.15
C VAL A 331 18.37 1.49 -19.79
N GLU A 332 19.39 2.07 -19.14
CA GLU A 332 20.77 2.05 -19.65
C GLU A 332 21.31 0.61 -19.75
N GLU A 333 21.05 -0.23 -18.74
CA GLU A 333 21.44 -1.65 -18.73
C GLU A 333 20.77 -2.43 -19.86
N MET A 334 19.51 -2.11 -20.17
CA MET A 334 18.77 -2.70 -21.30
C MET A 334 19.16 -2.11 -22.66
N GLY A 335 19.97 -1.04 -22.70
CA GLY A 335 20.28 -0.30 -23.92
C GLY A 335 19.09 0.48 -24.49
N TRP A 336 18.13 0.84 -23.65
CA TRP A 336 16.92 1.59 -23.96
C TRP A 336 17.01 3.05 -23.50
N THR A 337 16.13 3.88 -24.03
CA THR A 337 15.82 5.20 -23.45
C THR A 337 14.57 5.11 -22.57
N VAL A 338 14.34 6.10 -21.70
CA VAL A 338 13.08 6.21 -20.94
C VAL A 338 11.88 6.23 -21.89
N TYR A 339 11.99 6.91 -23.03
CA TYR A 339 10.95 6.90 -24.05
C TYR A 339 10.66 5.49 -24.58
N ASP A 340 11.70 4.67 -24.80
CA ASP A 340 11.52 3.28 -25.23
C ASP A 340 10.84 2.44 -24.15
N LEU A 341 11.17 2.65 -22.86
CA LEU A 341 10.50 2.02 -21.73
C LEU A 341 9.00 2.38 -21.67
N ILE A 342 8.66 3.66 -21.72
CA ILE A 342 7.26 4.13 -21.63
C ILE A 342 6.41 3.62 -22.81
N GLN A 343 7.02 3.40 -23.98
CA GLN A 343 6.35 2.82 -25.14
C GLN A 343 6.45 1.28 -25.20
N SER A 344 7.19 0.67 -24.26
CA SER A 344 7.41 -0.77 -24.26
C SER A 344 6.16 -1.52 -23.80
N GLN A 345 5.95 -2.70 -24.37
CA GLN A 345 4.94 -3.65 -23.87
C GLN A 345 5.24 -4.15 -22.44
N PHE A 346 6.47 -3.97 -21.98
CA PHE A 346 6.93 -4.44 -20.68
C PHE A 346 6.59 -3.45 -19.57
N LEU A 347 6.14 -2.23 -19.92
CA LEU A 347 5.80 -1.18 -18.97
C LEU A 347 4.84 -1.70 -17.90
N SER A 348 3.76 -2.39 -18.30
CA SER A 348 2.79 -2.94 -17.34
C SER A 348 3.46 -3.90 -16.37
N ASN A 349 4.19 -4.90 -16.85
CA ASN A 349 4.82 -5.89 -15.97
C ASN A 349 5.86 -5.25 -15.06
N ILE A 350 6.64 -4.29 -15.57
CA ILE A 350 7.63 -3.56 -14.77
C ILE A 350 6.94 -2.76 -13.67
N ILE A 351 5.93 -1.95 -13.98
CA ILE A 351 5.25 -1.10 -12.99
C ILE A 351 4.45 -1.94 -11.99
N ASN A 352 3.81 -3.01 -12.45
CA ASN A 352 3.04 -3.90 -11.59
C ASN A 352 3.90 -4.58 -10.51
N GLN A 353 5.21 -4.80 -10.73
CA GLN A 353 6.12 -5.28 -9.69
C GLN A 353 6.22 -4.35 -8.47
N HIS A 354 5.89 -3.07 -8.64
CA HIS A 354 6.09 -2.03 -7.65
C HIS A 354 4.82 -1.69 -6.88
N ILE A 355 3.68 -2.28 -7.25
CA ILE A 355 2.38 -1.95 -6.69
C ILE A 355 1.77 -3.21 -6.10
N VAL A 356 1.41 -3.12 -4.82
CA VAL A 356 0.71 -4.17 -4.08
C VAL A 356 -0.67 -3.62 -3.71
N ASN A 357 -1.73 -4.37 -4.05
CA ASN A 357 -3.06 -4.14 -3.52
C ASN A 357 -3.19 -4.87 -2.18
N GLY A 358 -3.11 -4.12 -1.09
CA GLY A 358 -3.04 -4.61 0.28
C GLY A 358 -1.77 -4.13 1.00
N CYS A 359 -1.60 -4.63 2.22
CA CYS A 359 -0.54 -4.20 3.12
C CYS A 359 0.44 -5.32 3.46
N VAL A 360 1.66 -4.91 3.80
CA VAL A 360 2.79 -5.79 4.06
C VAL A 360 3.13 -5.74 5.55
N ASP A 361 2.70 -6.73 6.32
CA ASP A 361 2.85 -6.76 7.80
C ASP A 361 4.06 -7.62 8.27
N ASP A 362 4.75 -7.17 9.33
CA ASP A 362 5.83 -7.85 10.07
C ASP A 362 5.61 -7.71 11.60
N TYR A 363 5.69 -8.80 12.37
CA TYR A 363 5.57 -8.75 13.84
C TYR A 363 6.77 -9.35 14.58
N ASN A 364 7.80 -8.54 14.80
CA ASN A 364 8.52 -8.36 16.10
C ASN A 364 9.69 -7.36 15.97
N PHE A 365 9.54 -6.10 16.42
CA PHE A 365 10.59 -5.15 16.94
C PHE A 365 11.96 -5.02 16.20
N PRO A 366 12.59 -3.83 16.04
CA PRO A 366 12.18 -2.43 16.17
C PRO A 366 12.20 -1.67 14.82
N TYR A 367 11.96 -2.35 13.70
CA TYR A 367 11.83 -1.74 12.36
C TYR A 367 10.65 -2.45 11.66
N GLU A 368 9.53 -1.74 11.48
CA GLU A 368 8.25 -2.27 10.95
C GLU A 368 8.15 -2.03 9.42
N ILE A 369 7.31 -2.79 8.69
CA ILE A 369 6.83 -2.48 7.30
C ILE A 369 5.34 -2.05 7.32
N ASP A 370 4.87 -1.80 8.55
CA ASP A 370 3.61 -1.28 9.04
C ASP A 370 2.44 -2.22 9.37
N GLU A 371 2.01 -2.03 10.60
CA GLU A 371 1.32 -2.96 11.50
C GLU A 371 -0.21 -2.93 11.31
N TYR A 372 -0.77 -1.91 10.64
CA TYR A 372 -2.22 -1.73 10.56
C TYR A 372 -2.64 -0.91 9.34
N CYS A 373 -3.20 -1.55 8.32
CA CYS A 373 -3.86 -0.77 7.27
C CYS A 373 -5.30 -0.38 7.59
N TYR A 374 -6.04 -1.09 8.46
CA TYR A 374 -7.41 -0.67 8.77
C TYR A 374 -7.98 -0.98 10.18
N ASP A 375 -7.70 -2.08 10.91
CA ASP A 375 -8.68 -2.45 11.98
C ASP A 375 -8.26 -3.30 13.20
N GLY A 376 -7.00 -3.42 13.63
CA GLY A 376 -6.66 -3.92 14.98
C GLY A 376 -7.23 -5.29 15.45
N TYR A 377 -7.78 -6.16 14.59
CA TYR A 377 -8.48 -7.40 14.99
C TYR A 377 -8.13 -8.67 14.19
N SER A 378 -7.09 -8.67 13.34
CA SER A 378 -6.62 -9.86 12.63
C SER A 378 -5.67 -10.74 13.48
N GLU A 379 -5.82 -12.06 13.35
CA GLU A 379 -5.04 -13.07 14.10
C GLU A 379 -3.58 -13.17 13.62
N PRO A 380 -2.61 -13.42 14.53
CA PRO A 380 -1.17 -13.26 14.30
C PRO A 380 -0.55 -14.32 13.36
N LEU A 381 0.45 -13.90 12.57
CA LEU A 381 1.39 -14.79 11.87
C LEU A 381 2.37 -15.43 12.88
N LEU A 382 2.29 -16.76 13.06
CA LEU A 382 3.07 -17.49 14.06
C LEU A 382 4.47 -17.89 13.57
N SER A 383 5.50 -17.43 14.31
CA SER A 383 6.94 -17.54 14.06
C SER A 383 7.55 -18.95 14.26
N SER A 384 7.15 -19.95 13.46
CA SER A 384 7.90 -21.21 13.37
C SER A 384 8.29 -21.66 11.96
N ASN A 385 8.03 -20.84 10.94
CA ASN A 385 8.51 -21.03 9.57
C ASN A 385 9.03 -19.70 9.01
N LEU A 386 10.33 -19.63 8.71
CA LEU A 386 10.99 -18.54 7.95
C LEU A 386 10.61 -18.61 6.45
N SER A 387 9.31 -18.73 6.12
CA SER A 387 8.88 -19.11 4.77
C SER A 387 7.75 -18.26 4.17
N PHE A 388 7.27 -17.18 4.82
CA PHE A 388 6.05 -16.48 4.36
C PHE A 388 6.00 -14.97 4.67
N ASN A 389 7.04 -14.19 4.36
CA ASN A 389 6.88 -12.73 4.18
C ASN A 389 6.66 -12.49 2.68
N ILE A 390 5.45 -12.78 2.20
CA ILE A 390 5.10 -12.69 0.79
C ILE A 390 3.97 -11.68 0.63
N ALA A 391 4.24 -10.57 -0.06
CA ALA A 391 3.20 -9.70 -0.63
C ALA A 391 2.88 -10.15 -2.05
N THR A 392 1.71 -9.77 -2.57
CA THR A 392 1.34 -10.08 -3.96
C THR A 392 1.26 -8.79 -4.74
N ASN A 393 2.06 -8.68 -5.80
CA ASN A 393 2.04 -7.53 -6.70
C ASN A 393 0.77 -7.53 -7.58
N LEU A 394 0.58 -6.48 -8.41
CA LEU A 394 -0.61 -6.39 -9.29
C LEU A 394 -0.69 -7.50 -10.36
N ASP A 395 0.43 -8.16 -10.70
CA ASP A 395 0.46 -9.31 -11.60
C ASP A 395 0.13 -10.64 -10.91
N GLY A 396 -0.14 -10.61 -9.59
CA GLY A 396 -0.45 -11.81 -8.81
C GLY A 396 0.79 -12.57 -8.35
N GLU A 397 1.97 -11.96 -8.43
CA GLU A 397 3.25 -12.59 -8.14
C GLU A 397 3.75 -12.23 -6.75
N SER A 398 4.46 -13.18 -6.16
CA SER A 398 4.97 -13.10 -4.79
C SER A 398 6.22 -12.20 -4.69
N LEU A 399 6.14 -11.10 -3.95
CA LEU A 399 7.29 -10.31 -3.50
C LEU A 399 7.72 -10.78 -2.12
N GLN A 400 9.00 -11.09 -1.96
CA GLN A 400 9.57 -11.49 -0.66
C GLN A 400 10.35 -10.35 -0.01
N PHE A 401 10.52 -10.41 1.31
CA PHE A 401 11.25 -9.37 2.05
C PHE A 401 12.43 -9.96 2.84
N ILE A 402 13.57 -9.26 2.77
CA ILE A 402 14.74 -9.52 3.61
C ILE A 402 14.85 -8.37 4.61
N VAL A 403 14.77 -8.70 5.90
CA VAL A 403 14.94 -7.73 6.98
C VAL A 403 16.26 -8.01 7.69
N ASN A 404 17.13 -7.00 7.71
CA ASN A 404 18.39 -6.97 8.45
C ASN A 404 18.28 -5.99 9.62
N GLU A 405 19.28 -5.99 10.52
CA GLU A 405 19.29 -5.09 11.69
C GLU A 405 19.16 -3.59 11.35
N ASN A 406 19.46 -3.17 10.12
CA ASN A 406 19.45 -1.75 9.71
C ASN A 406 18.85 -1.50 8.32
N SER A 407 18.35 -2.52 7.61
CA SER A 407 17.83 -2.33 6.24
C SER A 407 16.77 -3.37 5.89
N ILE A 408 15.87 -2.96 5.01
CA ILE A 408 14.79 -3.78 4.47
C ILE A 408 14.99 -3.86 2.96
N SER A 409 14.85 -5.04 2.38
CA SER A 409 14.98 -5.23 0.94
C SER A 409 13.82 -6.05 0.39
N VAL A 410 13.34 -5.65 -0.77
CA VAL A 410 12.34 -6.37 -1.56
C VAL A 410 13.07 -7.32 -2.51
N VAL A 411 12.72 -8.59 -2.48
CA VAL A 411 13.22 -9.62 -3.39
C VAL A 411 12.21 -9.77 -4.51
N GLY A 412 12.54 -9.18 -5.66
CA GLY A 412 11.85 -9.39 -6.93
C GLY A 412 12.28 -10.69 -7.58
N GLN A 413 11.89 -10.88 -8.84
CA GLN A 413 12.14 -12.12 -9.57
C GLN A 413 13.60 -12.25 -10.02
N GLU A 414 14.20 -11.17 -10.50
CA GLU A 414 15.56 -11.15 -11.06
C GLU A 414 16.56 -10.40 -10.17
N ASN A 415 16.09 -9.58 -9.22
CA ASN A 415 16.94 -8.80 -8.33
C ASN A 415 16.36 -8.62 -6.93
N THR A 416 17.21 -8.15 -6.02
CA THR A 416 16.83 -7.70 -4.68
C THR A 416 17.15 -6.23 -4.56
N VAL A 417 16.18 -5.44 -4.12
CA VAL A 417 16.22 -3.98 -4.07
C VAL A 417 16.11 -3.51 -2.62
N GLU A 418 16.96 -2.58 -2.20
CA GLU A 418 16.90 -2.00 -0.85
C GLU A 418 15.89 -0.86 -0.78
N ILE A 419 15.14 -0.80 0.33
CA ILE A 419 14.25 0.32 0.63
C ILE A 419 15.08 1.42 1.30
N ILE A 420 15.12 2.60 0.67
CA ILE A 420 15.94 3.74 1.11
C ILE A 420 15.16 4.77 1.93
N VAL A 421 13.82 4.81 1.78
CA VAL A 421 12.90 5.56 2.65
C VAL A 421 11.70 4.68 2.93
N THR A 422 11.36 4.51 4.20
CA THR A 422 10.19 3.75 4.64
C THR A 422 9.05 4.68 5.04
N ASP A 423 7.83 4.16 5.00
CA ASP A 423 6.66 4.67 5.74
C ASP A 423 6.24 6.10 5.36
N LEU A 424 6.21 6.38 4.06
CA LEU A 424 5.52 7.57 3.56
C LEU A 424 4.02 7.28 3.52
N PHE A 425 3.34 7.59 4.62
CA PHE A 425 1.90 7.35 4.77
C PHE A 425 1.06 8.23 3.84
N ALA A 426 0.08 7.58 3.22
CA ALA A 426 -0.96 8.20 2.41
C ALA A 426 -2.35 7.85 2.95
N TYR A 427 -3.36 8.63 2.58
CA TYR A 427 -4.74 8.34 2.98
C TYR A 427 -5.23 6.96 2.52
N ASN A 428 -4.73 6.48 1.38
CA ASN A 428 -5.14 5.24 0.74
C ASN A 428 -4.02 4.20 0.65
N GLY A 429 -2.95 4.33 1.44
CA GLY A 429 -1.82 3.40 1.38
C GLY A 429 -0.53 3.92 2.00
N VAL A 430 0.58 3.32 1.58
CA VAL A 430 1.94 3.67 2.00
C VAL A 430 2.88 3.59 0.81
N ILE A 431 3.90 4.46 0.81
CA ILE A 431 4.99 4.43 -0.16
C ILE A 431 6.31 4.16 0.54
N HIS A 432 7.08 3.25 -0.04
CA HIS A 432 8.47 2.99 0.27
C HIS A 432 9.32 3.39 -0.94
N VAL A 433 10.31 4.25 -0.76
CA VAL A 433 11.19 4.69 -1.85
C VAL A 433 12.33 3.69 -2.02
N ILE A 434 12.60 3.32 -3.27
CA ILE A 434 13.66 2.39 -3.65
C ILE A 434 14.63 3.02 -4.66
N ASP A 435 15.89 2.57 -4.66
CA ASP A 435 16.96 3.10 -5.53
C ASP A 435 17.26 2.21 -6.75
N ALA A 436 16.49 1.16 -6.96
CA ALA A 436 16.53 0.32 -8.16
C ALA A 436 15.11 -0.12 -8.57
N VAL A 437 14.91 -0.41 -9.86
CA VAL A 437 13.67 -1.02 -10.36
C VAL A 437 13.63 -2.49 -9.92
N ILE A 438 12.49 -2.95 -9.38
CA ILE A 438 12.20 -4.37 -9.15
C ILE A 438 12.01 -5.02 -10.52
N THR A 439 13.00 -5.78 -10.96
CA THR A 439 13.06 -6.32 -12.31
C THR A 439 12.16 -7.55 -12.43
N PRO A 440 11.14 -7.54 -13.30
CA PRO A 440 10.34 -8.73 -13.59
C PRO A 440 11.18 -9.74 -14.38
N LYS A 441 10.81 -11.01 -14.29
CA LYS A 441 11.35 -12.02 -15.19
C LYS A 441 10.70 -11.86 -16.56
N PHE A 442 11.51 -11.49 -17.55
CA PHE A 442 11.07 -11.53 -18.94
C PHE A 442 11.09 -12.99 -19.41
N GLU A 443 9.97 -13.50 -19.91
CA GLU A 443 9.95 -14.83 -20.54
C GLU A 443 10.90 -14.83 -21.75
N GLU A 444 11.90 -15.72 -21.75
CA GLU A 444 12.76 -15.91 -22.92
C GLU A 444 11.92 -16.45 -24.09
N ILE A 445 11.72 -15.61 -25.11
CA ILE A 445 11.04 -16.03 -26.33
C ILE A 445 12.00 -16.92 -27.10
N GLN A 446 11.66 -18.20 -27.26
CA GLN A 446 12.44 -19.12 -28.08
C GLN A 446 12.53 -18.60 -29.51
N ALA A 447 13.74 -18.57 -30.06
CA ALA A 447 13.94 -18.24 -31.46
C ALA A 447 13.20 -19.25 -32.35
N GLY A 448 12.54 -18.78 -33.41
CA GLY A 448 11.85 -19.66 -34.35
C GLY A 448 12.74 -20.15 -35.50
N SER A 449 12.11 -20.47 -36.63
CA SER A 449 12.79 -20.88 -37.87
C SER A 449 13.01 -19.74 -38.87
N CYS A 450 14.09 -19.83 -39.69
CA CYS A 450 14.42 -18.84 -40.73
C CYS A 450 13.58 -19.02 -42.02
N ASP A 451 12.27 -18.86 -41.93
CA ASP A 451 11.35 -19.14 -43.03
C ASP A 451 10.06 -18.29 -42.97
N LEU A 452 8.92 -18.87 -43.35
CA LEU A 452 7.66 -18.14 -43.47
C LEU A 452 6.85 -18.30 -42.19
N TRP A 453 6.69 -17.20 -41.46
CA TRP A 453 5.92 -17.13 -40.24
C TRP A 453 4.46 -16.80 -40.53
N THR A 454 3.58 -17.25 -39.64
CA THR A 454 2.14 -17.07 -39.73
C THR A 454 1.62 -16.38 -38.48
N LEU A 455 0.98 -15.24 -38.66
CA LEU A 455 0.32 -14.47 -37.62
C LEU A 455 -1.19 -14.59 -37.80
N GLU A 456 -1.85 -15.17 -36.81
CA GLU A 456 -3.30 -15.36 -36.76
C GLU A 456 -3.89 -14.41 -35.72
N LEU A 457 -4.78 -13.52 -36.14
CA LEU A 457 -5.59 -12.68 -35.27
C LEU A 457 -6.99 -13.26 -35.21
N THR A 458 -7.57 -13.31 -34.02
CA THR A 458 -8.93 -13.78 -33.78
C THR A 458 -9.68 -12.83 -32.84
N CYS A 459 -11.01 -12.85 -32.94
CA CYS A 459 -11.91 -12.20 -32.00
C CYS A 459 -12.93 -13.24 -31.56
N SER A 460 -13.09 -13.42 -30.25
CA SER A 460 -14.01 -14.44 -29.71
C SER A 460 -15.50 -14.06 -29.86
N ILE A 461 -15.79 -12.84 -30.33
CA ILE A 461 -17.12 -12.37 -30.73
C ILE A 461 -17.09 -11.92 -32.21
N GLU A 462 -18.20 -12.01 -32.94
CA GLU A 462 -18.28 -11.68 -34.39
C GLU A 462 -18.22 -10.16 -34.70
N GLU A 463 -17.51 -9.38 -33.89
CA GLU A 463 -17.45 -7.90 -33.99
C GLU A 463 -16.14 -7.40 -34.62
N GLY A 464 -15.12 -8.27 -34.77
CA GLY A 464 -13.78 -7.86 -35.19
C GLY A 464 -13.06 -7.04 -34.12
N TRP A 465 -11.89 -6.48 -34.47
CA TRP A 465 -11.02 -5.76 -33.51
C TRP A 465 -11.41 -4.29 -33.29
N SER A 466 -12.51 -3.82 -33.89
CA SER A 466 -13.15 -2.52 -33.57
C SER A 466 -12.23 -1.28 -33.58
N GLY A 467 -11.20 -1.28 -34.43
CA GLY A 467 -10.22 -0.19 -34.56
C GLY A 467 -8.83 -0.56 -34.03
N ASP A 468 -8.73 -1.55 -33.16
CA ASP A 468 -7.45 -2.08 -32.69
C ASP A 468 -6.70 -2.78 -33.83
N ALA A 469 -5.38 -2.74 -33.76
CA ALA A 469 -4.53 -3.36 -34.77
C ALA A 469 -3.22 -3.88 -34.17
N LEU A 470 -2.58 -4.79 -34.88
CA LEU A 470 -1.25 -5.31 -34.57
C LEU A 470 -0.29 -4.95 -35.71
N GLY A 471 0.76 -4.20 -35.40
CA GLY A 471 1.87 -3.91 -36.30
C GLY A 471 2.90 -5.02 -36.27
N ILE A 472 3.44 -5.39 -37.42
CA ILE A 472 4.61 -6.27 -37.53
C ILE A 472 5.80 -5.40 -37.89
N VAL A 473 6.83 -5.40 -37.06
CA VAL A 473 8.08 -4.68 -37.26
C VAL A 473 9.18 -5.71 -37.41
N ILE A 474 10.05 -5.54 -38.40
CA ILE A 474 11.24 -6.37 -38.57
C ILE A 474 12.45 -5.45 -38.59
N ASN A 475 13.40 -5.67 -37.67
CA ASN A 475 14.61 -4.85 -37.50
C ASN A 475 14.30 -3.34 -37.46
N ASN A 476 13.38 -2.94 -36.58
CA ASN A 476 12.90 -1.56 -36.41
C ASN A 476 12.21 -0.95 -37.66
N THR A 477 11.81 -1.77 -38.63
CA THR A 477 11.06 -1.32 -39.80
C THR A 477 9.65 -1.92 -39.77
N LEU A 478 8.63 -1.07 -39.65
CA LEU A 478 7.23 -1.50 -39.74
C LEU A 478 6.95 -2.10 -41.12
N LEU A 479 6.66 -3.39 -41.14
CA LEU A 479 6.31 -4.16 -42.32
C LEU A 479 4.84 -3.93 -42.70
N GLU A 480 3.92 -4.13 -41.75
CA GLU A 480 2.48 -4.05 -41.99
C GLU A 480 1.72 -3.79 -40.68
N THR A 481 0.53 -3.19 -40.76
CA THR A 481 -0.41 -3.09 -39.63
C THR A 481 -1.69 -3.83 -39.98
N ILE A 482 -2.02 -4.86 -39.20
CA ILE A 482 -3.12 -5.78 -39.48
C ILE A 482 -4.20 -5.70 -38.40
N THR A 483 -5.45 -5.96 -38.78
CA THR A 483 -6.62 -5.92 -37.90
C THR A 483 -7.66 -6.93 -38.36
N VAL A 484 -8.57 -7.33 -37.47
CA VAL A 484 -9.75 -8.12 -37.84
C VAL A 484 -10.90 -7.17 -38.17
N SER A 485 -11.35 -7.20 -39.43
CA SER A 485 -12.44 -6.36 -39.89
C SER A 485 -13.78 -6.70 -39.21
N GLU A 486 -14.64 -5.69 -39.05
CA GLU A 486 -15.99 -5.84 -38.51
C GLU A 486 -16.77 -6.95 -39.25
N GLY A 487 -17.42 -7.84 -38.50
CA GLY A 487 -18.12 -9.01 -39.04
C GLY A 487 -17.24 -10.20 -39.44
N SER A 488 -15.96 -10.19 -39.06
CA SER A 488 -15.04 -11.33 -39.20
C SER A 488 -14.52 -11.76 -37.82
N GLN A 489 -14.27 -13.06 -37.64
CA GLN A 489 -13.72 -13.61 -36.39
C GLN A 489 -12.22 -13.91 -36.47
N GLU A 490 -11.66 -13.98 -37.68
CA GLU A 490 -10.27 -14.37 -37.89
C GLU A 490 -9.62 -13.58 -39.04
N PHE A 491 -8.32 -13.35 -38.94
CA PHE A 491 -7.47 -12.84 -40.01
C PHE A 491 -6.10 -13.50 -39.92
N ILE A 492 -5.59 -14.03 -41.03
CA ILE A 492 -4.29 -14.70 -41.09
C ILE A 492 -3.37 -13.94 -42.04
N TYR A 493 -2.19 -13.59 -41.57
CA TYR A 493 -1.14 -12.93 -42.33
C TYR A 493 0.16 -13.75 -42.28
N GLN A 494 0.90 -13.78 -43.39
CA GLN A 494 2.18 -14.50 -43.46
C GLN A 494 3.28 -13.56 -43.92
N PHE A 495 4.45 -13.67 -43.28
CA PHE A 495 5.63 -12.88 -43.61
C PHE A 495 6.90 -13.73 -43.46
N GLY A 496 7.92 -13.42 -44.26
CA GLY A 496 9.20 -14.12 -44.19
C GLY A 496 10.15 -13.41 -43.24
N VAL A 497 10.96 -14.19 -42.54
CA VAL A 497 12.04 -13.71 -41.67
C VAL A 497 13.36 -14.39 -42.03
N ASP A 498 14.45 -13.65 -41.94
CA ASP A 498 15.80 -14.09 -42.22
C ASP A 498 16.63 -14.22 -40.93
N HIS A 499 17.86 -14.71 -41.07
CA HIS A 499 18.80 -14.84 -39.95
C HIS A 499 19.09 -13.48 -39.30
N ASN A 500 19.08 -13.46 -37.96
CA ASN A 500 19.22 -12.26 -37.12
C ASN A 500 18.11 -11.21 -37.29
N ASP A 501 17.01 -11.54 -37.96
CA ASP A 501 15.84 -10.68 -37.92
C ASP A 501 15.27 -10.67 -36.50
N ILE A 502 15.03 -9.48 -35.99
CA ILE A 502 14.26 -9.26 -34.78
C ILE A 502 12.87 -8.83 -35.20
N VAL A 503 11.86 -9.58 -34.76
CA VAL A 503 10.45 -9.31 -35.02
C VAL A 503 9.82 -8.69 -33.79
N ASP A 504 9.11 -7.57 -33.97
CA ASP A 504 8.25 -6.98 -32.97
C ASP A 504 6.80 -6.97 -33.48
N LEU A 505 5.87 -7.32 -32.59
CA LEU A 505 4.44 -7.18 -32.72
C LEU A 505 3.98 -5.98 -31.87
N LEU A 506 3.63 -4.87 -32.49
CA LEU A 506 3.17 -3.67 -31.79
C LEU A 506 1.64 -3.61 -31.72
N TYR A 507 1.06 -3.65 -30.52
CA TYR A 507 -0.38 -3.49 -30.37
C TYR A 507 -0.78 -2.02 -30.37
N PHE A 508 -1.79 -1.67 -31.15
CA PHE A 508 -2.36 -0.33 -31.23
C PHE A 508 -3.80 -0.35 -30.72
N ALA A 509 -4.01 0.11 -29.48
CA ALA A 509 -5.31 0.25 -28.84
C ALA A 509 -6.04 1.52 -29.33
N ASN A 510 -6.75 1.45 -30.45
CA ASN A 510 -7.51 2.58 -31.02
C ASN A 510 -9.03 2.41 -30.91
N GLY A 511 -9.48 1.23 -30.48
CA GLY A 511 -10.88 0.87 -30.27
C GLY A 511 -11.34 1.11 -28.83
N PRO A 512 -12.66 1.07 -28.59
CA PRO A 512 -13.25 1.33 -27.26
C PRO A 512 -13.04 0.19 -26.25
N SER A 513 -12.55 -0.99 -26.67
CA SER A 513 -12.23 -2.15 -25.83
C SER A 513 -11.53 -3.22 -26.68
N GLY A 514 -10.35 -3.67 -26.25
CA GLY A 514 -9.61 -4.79 -26.85
C GLY A 514 -9.98 -6.16 -26.23
N SER A 515 -10.89 -6.17 -25.26
CA SER A 515 -11.44 -7.37 -24.64
C SER A 515 -11.95 -8.30 -25.74
N TYR A 516 -11.66 -9.61 -25.67
CA TYR A 516 -11.97 -10.64 -26.69
C TYR A 516 -11.02 -10.75 -27.89
N ASN A 517 -10.11 -9.81 -28.12
CA ASN A 517 -9.11 -9.89 -29.19
C ASN A 517 -7.98 -10.84 -28.80
N SER A 518 -7.50 -11.67 -29.74
CA SER A 518 -6.47 -12.68 -29.48
C SER A 518 -5.56 -12.81 -30.69
N TYR A 519 -4.29 -13.13 -30.50
CA TYR A 519 -3.41 -13.45 -31.62
C TYR A 519 -2.45 -14.60 -31.31
N LYS A 520 -1.91 -15.20 -32.36
CA LYS A 520 -0.95 -16.30 -32.29
C LYS A 520 0.06 -16.16 -33.43
N LEU A 521 1.34 -16.08 -33.09
CA LEU A 521 2.44 -16.12 -34.03
C LEU A 521 3.04 -17.52 -34.04
N THR A 522 3.17 -18.10 -35.23
CA THR A 522 3.70 -19.45 -35.44
C THR A 522 4.81 -19.39 -36.49
N ASP A 523 5.92 -20.07 -36.26
CA ASP A 523 7.00 -20.16 -37.24
C ASP A 523 6.65 -21.13 -38.39
N GLY A 524 7.58 -21.31 -39.35
CA GLY A 524 7.35 -22.19 -40.49
C GLY A 524 7.38 -23.70 -40.17
N GLU A 525 7.89 -24.09 -39.00
CA GLU A 525 7.85 -25.46 -38.49
C GLU A 525 6.55 -25.77 -37.72
N GLY A 526 5.73 -24.75 -37.45
CA GLY A 526 4.47 -24.88 -36.73
C GLY A 526 4.62 -24.71 -35.21
N GLN A 527 5.76 -24.24 -34.74
CA GLN A 527 5.98 -23.86 -33.35
C GLN A 527 5.30 -22.52 -33.06
N VAL A 528 4.52 -22.47 -31.98
CA VAL A 528 3.96 -21.20 -31.49
C VAL A 528 5.08 -20.44 -30.79
N ILE A 529 5.44 -19.28 -31.34
CA ILE A 529 6.50 -18.44 -30.81
C ILE A 529 5.95 -17.55 -29.70
N VAL A 530 4.83 -16.88 -29.97
CA VAL A 530 4.10 -16.08 -28.98
C VAL A 530 2.60 -16.18 -29.23
N GLN A 531 1.80 -16.05 -28.17
CA GLN A 531 0.34 -16.00 -28.27
C GLN A 531 -0.26 -15.11 -27.18
N TRP A 532 -1.42 -14.55 -27.48
CA TRP A 532 -2.26 -13.85 -26.52
C TRP A 532 -3.71 -14.27 -26.68
N THR A 533 -4.39 -14.54 -25.57
CA THR A 533 -5.81 -14.88 -25.54
C THR A 533 -6.59 -13.84 -24.75
N GLY A 534 -7.37 -13.02 -25.45
CA GLY A 534 -8.24 -12.02 -24.83
C GLY A 534 -9.52 -12.63 -24.24
N ASN A 535 -9.97 -12.04 -23.14
CA ASN A 535 -11.22 -12.33 -22.45
C ASN A 535 -11.94 -11.01 -22.11
N SER A 536 -12.96 -11.03 -21.25
CA SER A 536 -13.72 -9.82 -20.89
C SER A 536 -12.89 -8.77 -20.14
N ASN A 537 -11.80 -9.17 -19.50
CA ASN A 537 -11.06 -8.37 -18.54
C ASN A 537 -9.64 -8.02 -19.02
N ASN A 538 -9.18 -8.53 -20.17
CA ASN A 538 -7.85 -8.23 -20.69
C ASN A 538 -7.84 -7.95 -22.20
N SER A 539 -6.97 -7.03 -22.62
CA SER A 539 -6.71 -6.72 -24.03
C SER A 539 -5.35 -7.27 -24.45
N PRO A 540 -5.11 -7.55 -25.75
CA PRO A 540 -3.78 -7.93 -26.24
C PRO A 540 -2.71 -6.89 -25.94
N THR A 541 -1.49 -7.38 -25.68
CA THR A 541 -0.26 -6.59 -25.61
C THR A 541 0.63 -6.91 -26.82
N GLY A 542 1.69 -6.13 -27.03
CA GLY A 542 2.71 -6.45 -28.04
C GLY A 542 3.68 -7.55 -27.61
N TYR A 543 4.48 -8.05 -28.55
CA TYR A 543 5.74 -8.76 -28.27
C TYR A 543 6.88 -8.07 -29.01
N SER A 544 8.10 -8.10 -28.49
CA SER A 544 9.24 -7.36 -29.04
C SER A 544 10.49 -8.17 -28.74
N GLY A 545 11.51 -8.06 -29.60
CA GLY A 545 12.72 -8.84 -29.43
C GLY A 545 12.59 -10.30 -29.86
N ILE A 546 11.57 -10.66 -30.65
CA ILE A 546 11.40 -12.05 -31.09
C ILE A 546 12.49 -12.37 -32.11
N TYR A 547 13.44 -13.20 -31.73
CA TYR A 547 14.50 -13.65 -32.64
C TYR A 547 13.91 -14.62 -33.67
N ALA A 548 14.03 -14.27 -34.95
CA ALA A 548 13.55 -15.12 -36.03
C ALA A 548 14.23 -16.49 -36.02
N CYS A 549 15.54 -16.54 -35.88
CA CYS A 549 16.31 -17.77 -35.72
C CYS A 549 17.75 -17.44 -35.34
N GLU A 550 18.42 -18.37 -34.67
CA GLU A 550 19.86 -18.24 -34.40
C GLU A 550 20.66 -18.11 -35.71
N PRO A 551 21.76 -17.32 -35.72
CA PRO A 551 22.62 -17.23 -36.89
C PRO A 551 23.14 -18.61 -37.32
N TYR A 552 22.98 -18.94 -38.61
CA TYR A 552 23.70 -20.07 -39.21
C TYR A 552 25.18 -19.75 -39.17
N ASP A 553 25.88 -20.29 -38.17
CA ASP A 553 27.33 -20.20 -38.08
C ASP A 553 27.95 -21.47 -38.71
N PRO A 554 28.53 -21.36 -39.94
CA PRO A 554 29.17 -22.50 -40.60
C PRO A 554 30.43 -22.99 -39.86
N ASN A 555 30.89 -22.29 -38.81
CA ASN A 555 32.02 -22.71 -37.99
C ASN A 555 31.61 -23.64 -36.84
N ILE A 556 30.30 -23.81 -36.58
CA ILE A 556 29.83 -24.81 -35.61
C ILE A 556 30.19 -26.19 -36.14
N CYS A 557 31.01 -26.90 -35.40
CA CYS A 557 31.51 -28.21 -35.78
C CYS A 557 30.62 -29.35 -35.27
N GLU A 558 30.01 -29.19 -34.09
CA GLU A 558 28.96 -30.07 -33.56
C GLU A 558 28.11 -29.35 -32.49
N LYS A 559 26.92 -29.88 -32.20
CA LYS A 559 26.12 -29.48 -31.04
C LYS A 559 26.22 -30.51 -29.93
N ILE A 560 26.71 -30.10 -28.76
CA ILE A 560 26.69 -30.97 -27.56
C ILE A 560 25.36 -30.82 -26.84
N THR A 561 24.84 -31.93 -26.35
CA THR A 561 23.62 -32.00 -25.54
C THR A 561 24.01 -32.19 -24.09
N VAL A 562 23.60 -31.28 -23.22
CA VAL A 562 23.75 -31.36 -21.77
C VAL A 562 22.39 -31.76 -21.21
N GLU A 563 22.33 -32.85 -20.46
CA GLU A 563 21.12 -33.37 -19.82
C GLU A 563 21.32 -33.35 -18.31
N LEU A 564 20.62 -32.48 -17.60
CA LEU A 564 20.55 -32.48 -16.13
C LEU A 564 19.42 -33.42 -15.70
N MET A 565 19.61 -34.12 -14.59
CA MET A 565 18.71 -35.17 -14.10
C MET A 565 18.51 -35.06 -12.58
N ASN A 566 17.34 -35.46 -12.13
CA ASN A 566 16.95 -35.56 -10.72
C ASN A 566 16.00 -36.76 -10.57
N GLU A 567 16.37 -37.73 -9.73
CA GLU A 567 15.63 -39.00 -9.59
C GLU A 567 14.21 -38.81 -9.01
N PHE A 568 13.99 -37.73 -8.25
CA PHE A 568 12.76 -37.48 -7.49
C PHE A 568 11.87 -36.40 -8.11
N GLY A 569 12.34 -35.71 -9.14
CA GLY A 569 11.57 -34.68 -9.82
C GLY A 569 11.66 -33.29 -9.16
N TYR A 570 12.57 -33.07 -8.21
CA TYR A 570 12.67 -31.80 -7.48
C TYR A 570 13.47 -30.71 -8.21
N GLY A 571 14.11 -31.04 -9.34
CA GLY A 571 15.04 -30.14 -10.01
C GLY A 571 16.32 -29.88 -9.19
N TRP A 572 17.08 -28.85 -9.55
CA TRP A 572 18.27 -28.41 -8.84
C TRP A 572 18.00 -27.01 -8.24
N PRO A 573 17.22 -26.92 -7.15
CA PRO A 573 16.88 -25.63 -6.57
C PRO A 573 18.13 -24.89 -6.08
N TYR A 574 18.22 -23.60 -6.39
CA TYR A 574 19.35 -22.71 -6.04
C TYR A 574 20.72 -23.23 -6.49
N SER A 575 20.75 -24.06 -7.54
CA SER A 575 21.96 -24.71 -8.02
C SER A 575 21.91 -24.84 -9.53
N SER A 576 23.08 -24.85 -10.16
CA SER A 576 23.19 -24.86 -11.60
C SER A 576 24.48 -25.55 -12.05
N LEU A 577 24.56 -25.82 -13.35
CA LEU A 577 25.79 -26.24 -14.02
C LEU A 577 26.36 -25.05 -14.79
N ASP A 578 27.36 -24.40 -14.22
CA ASP A 578 28.07 -23.29 -14.87
C ASP A 578 29.00 -23.83 -15.96
N VAL A 579 28.85 -23.31 -17.16
CA VAL A 579 29.65 -23.68 -18.32
C VAL A 579 30.67 -22.59 -18.60
N TYR A 580 31.94 -22.99 -18.71
CA TYR A 580 33.02 -22.14 -19.18
C TYR A 580 33.54 -22.68 -20.50
N ARG A 581 33.67 -21.82 -21.50
CA ARG A 581 34.21 -22.14 -22.81
C ARG A 581 35.56 -21.46 -22.97
N ASN A 582 36.59 -22.25 -23.29
CA ASN A 582 37.97 -21.78 -23.47
C ASN A 582 38.49 -20.93 -22.29
N GLY A 583 38.04 -21.28 -21.07
CA GLY A 583 38.39 -20.59 -19.82
C GLY A 583 37.66 -19.26 -19.57
N SER A 584 36.67 -18.90 -20.40
CA SER A 584 35.76 -17.77 -20.16
C SER A 584 34.37 -18.29 -19.80
N TYR A 585 33.65 -17.59 -18.92
CA TYR A 585 32.27 -17.95 -18.60
C TYR A 585 31.39 -17.87 -19.86
N ASP A 586 30.57 -18.90 -20.07
CA ASP A 586 29.70 -19.06 -21.24
C ASP A 586 28.24 -18.87 -20.83
N GLN A 587 27.71 -19.75 -19.98
CA GLN A 587 26.33 -19.70 -19.47
C GLN A 587 26.16 -20.54 -18.20
N SER A 588 25.05 -20.38 -17.49
CA SER A 588 24.62 -21.28 -16.41
C SER A 588 23.42 -22.11 -16.87
N ILE A 589 23.43 -23.41 -16.59
CA ILE A 589 22.31 -24.31 -16.92
C ILE A 589 21.59 -24.68 -15.64
N GLU A 590 20.36 -24.20 -15.51
CA GLU A 590 19.49 -24.51 -14.37
C GLU A 590 18.63 -25.74 -14.63
N MET A 591 18.32 -26.48 -13.56
CA MET A 591 17.33 -27.56 -13.63
C MET A 591 16.07 -27.16 -12.85
N PRO A 592 14.98 -26.79 -13.54
CA PRO A 592 13.70 -26.53 -12.89
C PRO A 592 13.11 -27.84 -12.31
N ILE A 593 12.04 -27.72 -11.51
CA ILE A 593 11.31 -28.87 -10.96
C ILE A 593 10.93 -29.82 -12.11
N GLY A 594 11.45 -31.04 -12.04
CA GLY A 594 11.33 -32.02 -13.11
C GLY A 594 12.35 -33.15 -12.94
N TYR A 595 12.21 -34.18 -13.77
CA TYR A 595 13.08 -35.36 -13.75
C TYR A 595 14.32 -35.19 -14.64
N SER A 596 14.21 -34.40 -15.70
CA SER A 596 15.34 -34.02 -16.54
C SER A 596 15.10 -32.69 -17.24
N GLN A 597 16.19 -32.02 -17.59
CA GLN A 597 16.23 -30.80 -18.39
C GLN A 597 17.37 -30.92 -19.40
N ILE A 598 17.15 -30.45 -20.63
CA ILE A 598 18.12 -30.60 -21.72
C ILE A 598 18.46 -29.22 -22.27
N THR A 599 19.75 -28.93 -22.38
CA THR A 599 20.32 -27.77 -23.07
C THR A 599 21.20 -28.23 -24.21
N GLN A 600 21.17 -27.52 -25.34
CA GLN A 600 22.14 -27.71 -26.42
C GLN A 600 23.16 -26.57 -26.41
N ILE A 601 24.44 -26.89 -26.62
CA ILE A 601 25.52 -25.91 -26.72
C ILE A 601 26.22 -26.11 -28.07
N ASN A 602 26.34 -25.02 -28.82
CA ASN A 602 27.10 -25.00 -30.06
C ASN A 602 28.60 -25.05 -29.76
N ALA A 603 29.31 -26.02 -30.33
CA ALA A 603 30.76 -26.15 -30.21
C ALA A 603 31.47 -25.78 -31.52
N TYR A 604 32.65 -25.19 -31.39
CA TYR A 604 33.55 -24.80 -32.48
C TYR A 604 34.85 -25.62 -32.47
N GLU A 605 35.58 -25.64 -33.59
CA GLU A 605 36.83 -26.40 -33.67
C GLU A 605 37.83 -26.00 -32.56
N ASN A 606 38.26 -26.98 -31.77
CA ASN A 606 39.16 -26.83 -30.62
C ASN A 606 38.56 -26.14 -29.38
N ASP A 607 37.24 -26.05 -29.27
CA ASP A 607 36.63 -25.63 -28.01
C ASP A 607 36.94 -26.62 -26.89
N SER A 608 37.29 -26.07 -25.72
CA SER A 608 37.33 -26.80 -24.46
C SER A 608 36.26 -26.26 -23.53
N PHE A 609 35.44 -27.15 -22.99
CA PHE A 609 34.40 -26.81 -22.02
C PHE A 609 34.77 -27.28 -20.60
N ASP A 610 34.55 -26.42 -19.63
CA ASP A 610 34.50 -26.77 -18.20
C ASP A 610 33.04 -26.66 -17.73
N PHE A 611 32.56 -27.70 -17.06
CA PHE A 611 31.22 -27.80 -16.49
C PHE A 611 31.38 -27.84 -14.97
N ILE A 612 31.09 -26.71 -14.33
CA ILE A 612 31.28 -26.47 -12.90
C ILE A 612 29.92 -26.58 -12.21
N VAL A 613 29.80 -27.55 -11.31
CA VAL A 613 28.58 -27.72 -10.52
C VAL A 613 28.58 -26.65 -9.43
N ASN A 614 27.68 -25.67 -9.55
CA ASN A 614 27.51 -24.59 -8.60
C ASN A 614 26.38 -24.97 -7.63
N THR A 615 26.76 -25.39 -6.40
CA THR A 615 25.81 -26.04 -5.48
C THR A 615 25.48 -25.20 -4.25
N GLN A 616 24.17 -25.07 -4.03
CA GLN A 616 23.53 -25.02 -2.71
C GLN A 616 22.51 -26.16 -2.53
N LEU A 617 22.66 -27.26 -3.29
CA LEU A 617 21.78 -28.42 -3.24
C LEU A 617 21.67 -28.95 -1.81
N MET A 618 20.46 -28.94 -1.26
CA MET A 618 20.16 -29.64 -0.02
C MET A 618 20.12 -31.15 -0.36
N PHE A 619 21.18 -31.91 -0.04
CA PHE A 619 21.35 -33.34 -0.37
C PHE A 619 21.72 -33.65 -1.85
N PRO A 620 22.89 -33.19 -2.35
CA PRO A 620 23.29 -33.36 -3.76
C PRO A 620 23.47 -34.83 -4.17
N GLU A 621 23.88 -35.68 -3.23
CA GLU A 621 24.06 -37.11 -3.44
C GLU A 621 22.75 -37.87 -3.68
N GLU A 622 21.61 -37.36 -3.22
CA GLU A 622 20.30 -37.99 -3.42
C GLU A 622 19.49 -37.34 -4.56
N LEU A 623 19.89 -36.17 -5.07
CA LEU A 623 18.98 -35.31 -5.84
C LEU A 623 19.47 -34.87 -7.23
N GLY A 624 20.70 -35.14 -7.68
CA GLY A 624 21.16 -34.58 -8.96
C GLY A 624 22.22 -35.40 -9.70
N GLY A 625 22.17 -35.35 -11.03
CA GLY A 625 23.20 -35.89 -11.92
C GLY A 625 23.17 -35.20 -13.28
N TYR A 626 24.25 -35.25 -14.06
CA TYR A 626 24.24 -34.71 -15.42
C TYR A 626 25.01 -35.57 -16.42
N LYS A 627 24.60 -35.49 -17.69
CA LYS A 627 25.26 -36.16 -18.82
C LYS A 627 25.53 -35.16 -19.91
N ILE A 628 26.65 -35.34 -20.60
CA ILE A 628 26.99 -34.58 -21.80
C ILE A 628 27.16 -35.56 -22.95
N ARG A 629 26.50 -35.29 -24.06
CA ARG A 629 26.58 -36.10 -25.28
C ARG A 629 26.97 -35.25 -26.47
N SER A 630 27.83 -35.79 -27.32
CA SER A 630 28.06 -35.28 -28.68
C SER A 630 26.80 -35.37 -29.54
N GLU A 631 26.80 -34.68 -30.68
CA GLU A 631 25.71 -34.73 -31.67
C GLU A 631 25.47 -36.15 -32.20
N SER A 632 26.54 -36.96 -32.27
CA SER A 632 26.47 -38.38 -32.65
C SER A 632 25.81 -39.29 -31.59
N GLY A 633 25.49 -38.75 -30.41
CA GLY A 633 24.98 -39.48 -29.26
C GLY A 633 26.05 -40.15 -28.39
N THR A 634 27.34 -39.93 -28.66
CA THR A 634 28.44 -40.43 -27.81
C THR A 634 28.48 -39.64 -26.51
N THR A 635 28.43 -40.32 -25.36
CA THR A 635 28.58 -39.70 -24.04
C THR A 635 30.01 -39.21 -23.82
N LEU A 636 30.16 -37.92 -23.56
CA LEU A 636 31.41 -37.25 -23.24
C LEU A 636 31.66 -37.19 -21.72
N VAL A 637 30.60 -36.97 -20.95
CA VAL A 637 30.60 -36.94 -19.47
C VAL A 637 29.36 -37.65 -18.96
N ASP A 638 29.52 -38.41 -17.88
CA ASP A 638 28.43 -39.09 -17.19
C ASP A 638 28.64 -39.00 -15.67
N GLU A 639 27.97 -38.02 -15.06
CA GLU A 639 27.95 -37.75 -13.62
C GLU A 639 26.58 -38.09 -13.01
N ASP A 640 25.85 -39.05 -13.62
CA ASP A 640 24.56 -39.53 -13.15
C ASP A 640 24.72 -40.80 -12.30
N ASN A 641 25.47 -40.66 -11.21
CA ASN A 641 25.77 -41.77 -10.32
C ASN A 641 24.79 -41.79 -9.14
N VAL A 642 24.18 -42.96 -8.90
CA VAL A 642 23.19 -43.13 -7.83
C VAL A 642 23.86 -42.98 -6.46
N ASN A 643 23.34 -42.09 -5.61
CA ASN A 643 23.86 -41.76 -4.29
C ASN A 643 25.23 -41.06 -4.28
N GLU A 644 25.63 -40.40 -5.36
CA GLU A 644 26.87 -39.63 -5.45
C GLU A 644 26.57 -38.24 -5.99
N ALA A 645 27.12 -37.21 -5.36
CA ALA A 645 26.96 -35.84 -5.85
C ALA A 645 27.70 -35.67 -7.19
N PRO A 646 27.12 -34.97 -8.18
CA PRO A 646 27.79 -34.78 -9.47
C PRO A 646 29.05 -33.93 -9.29
N GLU A 647 30.16 -34.37 -9.89
CA GLU A 647 31.43 -33.63 -9.84
C GLU A 647 31.57 -32.65 -11.01
N SER A 648 32.37 -31.59 -10.82
CA SER A 648 32.71 -30.66 -11.89
C SER A 648 33.71 -31.28 -12.87
N ASN A 649 33.42 -31.23 -14.16
CA ASN A 649 34.27 -31.79 -15.21
C ASN A 649 34.95 -30.68 -16.02
N ASN A 650 36.27 -30.76 -16.19
CA ASN A 650 37.07 -29.72 -16.83
C ASN A 650 37.78 -30.26 -18.09
N ASN A 651 38.05 -29.39 -19.04
CA ASN A 651 38.76 -29.63 -20.30
C ASN A 651 38.08 -30.68 -21.19
N ILE A 652 36.76 -30.64 -21.30
CA ILE A 652 36.01 -31.46 -22.25
C ILE A 652 36.24 -30.90 -23.65
N LEU A 653 37.05 -31.61 -24.43
CA LEU A 653 37.35 -31.25 -25.82
C LEU A 653 36.26 -31.77 -26.74
N VAL A 654 35.80 -30.89 -27.61
CA VAL A 654 34.72 -31.14 -28.57
C VAL A 654 35.26 -30.81 -29.96
N CYS A 655 34.87 -31.59 -30.98
CA CYS A 655 35.39 -31.45 -32.34
C CYS A 655 36.93 -31.48 -32.48
N GLU A 656 37.56 -32.54 -31.99
CA GLU A 656 38.99 -32.74 -32.25
C GLU A 656 39.24 -32.98 -33.76
N SER A 657 40.01 -32.10 -34.40
CA SER A 657 40.42 -32.31 -35.79
C SER A 657 41.23 -33.62 -35.93
N GLU A 658 40.93 -34.45 -36.94
CA GLU A 658 41.70 -35.67 -37.26
C GLU A 658 43.19 -35.41 -37.59
N ASP A 659 43.60 -34.15 -37.69
CA ASP A 659 45.00 -33.74 -37.89
C ASP A 659 45.85 -33.72 -36.60
N ASN A 660 45.26 -34.03 -35.45
CA ASN A 660 46.01 -34.24 -34.21
C ASN A 660 46.64 -35.65 -34.18
N VAL A 661 47.77 -35.79 -34.87
CA VAL A 661 48.72 -36.86 -34.63
C VAL A 661 49.02 -36.92 -33.13
N ASN A 662 48.62 -38.03 -32.51
CA ASN A 662 48.86 -38.34 -31.11
C ASN A 662 50.35 -38.16 -30.78
N ILE A 663 50.70 -37.07 -30.08
CA ILE A 663 52.10 -36.70 -29.73
C ILE A 663 52.74 -37.77 -28.82
N SER A 664 51.95 -38.70 -28.28
CA SER A 664 52.44 -39.84 -27.52
C SER A 664 53.16 -40.92 -28.35
N GLU A 665 53.08 -40.90 -29.70
CA GLU A 665 53.73 -41.90 -30.56
C GLU A 665 54.95 -41.40 -31.38
N ILE A 666 55.38 -40.14 -31.26
CA ILE A 666 56.63 -39.69 -31.89
C ILE A 666 57.83 -39.90 -30.94
N LYS A 667 58.28 -41.15 -30.83
CA LYS A 667 59.69 -41.42 -30.48
C LYS A 667 60.57 -41.21 -31.71
N SER A 668 60.95 -39.95 -31.92
CA SER A 668 62.07 -39.58 -32.78
C SER A 668 63.18 -39.02 -31.89
N GLU A 669 64.30 -39.74 -31.78
CA GLU A 669 65.44 -39.39 -30.89
C GLU A 669 66.39 -38.31 -31.46
N GLU A 670 66.03 -37.61 -32.54
CA GLU A 670 66.85 -36.52 -33.08
C GLU A 670 66.08 -35.19 -33.10
N LEU A 671 66.40 -34.32 -32.14
CA LEU A 671 65.91 -32.93 -32.07
C LEU A 671 66.70 -32.05 -33.04
N THR A 672 66.04 -31.43 -34.03
CA THR A 672 66.71 -30.50 -34.95
C THR A 672 66.56 -29.07 -34.47
N LEU A 673 67.67 -28.34 -34.27
CA LEU A 673 67.63 -26.93 -33.86
C LEU A 673 67.11 -26.04 -35.00
N VAL A 674 65.99 -25.36 -34.79
CA VAL A 674 65.37 -24.45 -35.78
C VAL A 674 65.94 -23.04 -35.68
N LYS A 675 66.02 -22.49 -34.47
CA LYS A 675 66.56 -21.14 -34.23
C LYS A 675 67.05 -20.96 -32.80
N MET A 676 68.02 -20.06 -32.62
CA MET A 676 68.38 -19.52 -31.32
C MET A 676 67.87 -18.08 -31.24
N VAL A 677 67.30 -17.69 -30.10
CA VAL A 677 66.87 -16.30 -29.85
C VAL A 677 67.45 -15.77 -28.55
N ASP A 678 67.73 -14.48 -28.48
CA ASP A 678 68.11 -13.82 -27.23
C ASP A 678 66.90 -13.55 -26.33
N VAL A 679 67.15 -13.00 -25.14
CA VAL A 679 66.10 -12.64 -24.17
C VAL A 679 65.11 -11.59 -24.69
N LEU A 680 65.42 -10.91 -25.80
CA LEU A 680 64.55 -9.95 -26.47
C LEU A 680 63.88 -10.55 -27.72
N GLY A 681 63.94 -11.88 -27.90
CA GLY A 681 63.31 -12.60 -29.00
C GLY A 681 64.03 -12.48 -30.35
N ARG A 682 65.22 -11.88 -30.41
CA ARG A 682 65.94 -11.65 -31.68
C ARG A 682 66.71 -12.90 -32.09
N LYS A 683 66.59 -13.31 -33.35
CA LYS A 683 67.27 -14.50 -33.88
C LYS A 683 68.79 -14.29 -33.88
N GLN A 684 69.51 -15.24 -33.29
CA GLN A 684 70.97 -15.25 -33.20
C GLN A 684 71.52 -16.40 -34.04
N GLN A 685 72.62 -16.15 -34.76
CA GLN A 685 73.29 -17.18 -35.56
C GLN A 685 74.40 -17.90 -34.79
N GLU A 686 74.88 -17.33 -33.68
CA GLU A 686 75.93 -17.90 -32.83
C GLU A 686 75.65 -17.65 -31.34
N HIS A 687 76.05 -18.58 -30.46
CA HIS A 687 75.93 -18.42 -29.01
C HIS A 687 77.20 -17.79 -28.44
N LYS A 688 77.19 -16.46 -28.27
CA LYS A 688 78.35 -15.71 -27.77
C LYS A 688 78.63 -16.00 -26.30
N LYS A 689 79.91 -16.00 -25.91
CA LYS A 689 80.34 -16.16 -24.53
C LYS A 689 79.78 -15.04 -23.63
N GLY A 690 79.29 -15.39 -22.45
CA GLY A 690 78.61 -14.49 -21.51
C GLY A 690 77.15 -14.19 -21.84
N SER A 691 76.52 -14.90 -22.80
CA SER A 691 75.12 -14.65 -23.20
C SER A 691 74.19 -15.84 -22.93
N ILE A 692 72.91 -15.54 -22.67
CA ILE A 692 71.82 -16.51 -22.54
C ILE A 692 71.05 -16.52 -23.85
N LEU A 693 70.83 -17.70 -24.43
CA LEU A 693 69.97 -17.90 -25.60
C LEU A 693 68.93 -18.99 -25.32
N PHE A 694 67.80 -18.90 -26.02
CA PHE A 694 66.77 -19.92 -26.09
C PHE A 694 66.88 -20.66 -27.41
N TYR A 695 67.11 -21.97 -27.33
CA TYR A 695 67.23 -22.89 -28.45
C TYR A 695 65.86 -23.49 -28.72
N ILE A 696 65.28 -23.21 -29.89
CA ILE A 696 63.96 -23.68 -30.29
C ILE A 696 64.14 -24.81 -31.30
N TYR A 697 63.63 -25.98 -30.97
CA TYR A 697 63.69 -27.17 -31.82
C TYR A 697 62.41 -27.32 -32.66
N ASP A 698 62.48 -28.18 -33.67
CA ASP A 698 61.41 -28.47 -34.64
C ASP A 698 60.13 -29.00 -34.00
N ASN A 699 60.24 -29.70 -32.88
CA ASN A 699 59.10 -30.19 -32.10
C ASN A 699 58.54 -29.18 -31.07
N GLY A 700 58.91 -27.90 -31.18
CA GLY A 700 58.46 -26.85 -30.26
C GLY A 700 59.18 -26.81 -28.91
N LYS A 701 60.07 -27.77 -28.60
CA LYS A 701 60.87 -27.73 -27.36
C LYS A 701 61.74 -26.48 -27.33
N VAL A 702 61.77 -25.80 -26.19
CA VAL A 702 62.64 -24.64 -25.94
C VAL A 702 63.63 -24.95 -24.83
N GLU A 703 64.93 -24.85 -25.12
CA GLU A 703 66.00 -24.99 -24.12
C GLU A 703 66.72 -23.67 -23.87
N LYS A 704 66.71 -23.21 -22.61
CA LYS A 704 67.52 -22.06 -22.17
C LYS A 704 68.96 -22.50 -21.93
N LYS A 705 69.93 -21.92 -22.65
CA LYS A 705 71.36 -22.20 -22.49
C LYS A 705 72.14 -20.93 -22.20
N PHE A 706 73.03 -20.99 -21.22
CA PHE A 706 74.04 -19.99 -20.96
C PHE A 706 75.38 -20.47 -21.51
N ASN A 707 76.11 -19.62 -22.25
CA ASN A 707 77.47 -19.93 -22.70
C ASN A 707 78.46 -19.21 -21.77
N PRO A 708 78.98 -19.88 -20.72
CA PRO A 708 79.83 -19.26 -19.69
C PRO A 708 81.18 -18.76 -20.20
#